data_AF-A0A167BC54-F1
#
_entry.id   AF-A0A167BC54-F1
#
_cell.length_a   1.000
_cell.length_b   1.000
_cell.length_c   1.000
_cell.angle_alpha   90.00
_cell.angle_beta   90.00
_cell.angle_gamma   90.00
#
_symmetry.space_group_name_H-M   'P 1'
#
loop_
_entity.id
_entity.type
_entity.pdbx_description
1 polymer ?
#
loop_
_entity_poly.entity_id
_entity_poly.type
_entity_poly.pdbx_seq_one_letter_code
_entity_poly.pdbx_strand_id
1 'polypeptide(L)'
;MSRFVYADPDSLPHRDRQSISKLYRADEAVAARMLLERLPQDEESGTRTRYLARGLVKGMILAQKRQSGMAALMQEYDLSSDEGIALMCLAEALLRVPDKATADRLIHDKLTASHWDAHLGRDRPFFVNAATWSLWLSERIIDTDDRRRWLSRVVHRMLARIGSPVIRTAVRRTMGMLGDGFVLGRTIDEAMKRARRNEKRGYLYSYDMLGEAARTEEDAQVYFQAYKDAIVRIGKSVDPRIAMRERPGISVKLSALDNRYEPGHEERVHRRLMPRILELCQLARDYYIPLCIDAEESWRLDLSLDVVERLLDESSLENWEGLGFAVQAYQKRAWEVLGWLENKAALKRRQLMVRLVKGAYWDTEIKDSQVQGLADYPVFTRKAATDVSYLACARHLLHDCPHLYPQFATHNAHTVAAVMEMAQGKEFELQRLHGMGEALFDQLVGRDTPKVACRIYAPVGSHEHLLAYLVRRLLENGANSSFVHRIHEDDLDHLIADPAAQLRICEPLRNPRIALPRDIYGKARRNSAGLDFSDRSLLLKLSAQMTQLAGKGWRGGPLVAGVMRTDQAQAVMSPADAQRQPGKITWAGERDVQAALEAADAAWPDWEATPAKDRADILEKVADLYEKHQAELMSLCVEEAGKSLRDAHAEVREAVDFCRYYAAQARRLFSRSAVLPGPTGERNELSLRGRGTFLCISPWNFPLAIFTGQVTAALAAGNAVVAKPAEQTSLVATRAVTLMHQAGIPVNVLHCLPGPGAEIGPLLVSDPRISGVAFTGSNETARLINQGLAEREGPIVPLIAETGGINAMIVDSTALHEQVVMDIVRSAFLSAGQRCSALRLLCVQADIVKPLLKMLKGAMDSLVVGDPRWLVTDVGPVIDAEALERLEAHHQTMEEHGRVLHRAPLGGDCEQGFFMAPSLYRLESIEELMAEVFGPMLHVVTWRARELDSLVDRINDLGFGLTLGIHSRIDAHAEAVTRRARVGNAYVNRDMVGAVVGTQPFGGEGLSGTGFKAGGPHYLLKFATERVVTVNTAAVGGNASLFAMAEGDGGGGASGHDGGNGQKRLPAPQSAGRRRS
;
A
#
# COMPACT_ATOMS: atom_id res chain seq x y z
N MET A 1 31.58 -15.48 -11.50
CA MET A 1 30.94 -14.37 -10.75
C MET A 1 29.52 -14.79 -10.46
N SER A 2 29.10 -14.80 -9.18
CA SER A 2 27.68 -14.98 -8.85
C SER A 2 26.90 -13.79 -9.40
N ARG A 3 25.81 -14.02 -10.14
CA ARG A 3 24.94 -12.95 -10.64
C ARG A 3 24.06 -12.49 -9.48
N PHE A 4 23.84 -11.19 -9.26
CA PHE A 4 22.95 -10.68 -8.21
C PHE A 4 21.51 -10.53 -8.72
N VAL A 5 20.53 -10.44 -7.80
CA VAL A 5 19.09 -10.23 -8.08
C VAL A 5 18.41 -11.47 -8.67
N TYR A 6 18.96 -12.03 -9.75
CA TYR A 6 18.50 -13.27 -10.39
C TYR A 6 19.69 -14.18 -10.67
N ALA A 7 19.48 -15.49 -10.53
CA ALA A 7 20.49 -16.49 -10.86
C ALA A 7 20.82 -16.46 -12.36
N ASP A 8 19.80 -16.30 -13.20
CA ASP A 8 19.95 -16.09 -14.65
C ASP A 8 19.22 -14.81 -15.12
N PRO A 9 19.84 -13.62 -15.03
CA PRO A 9 19.28 -12.38 -15.55
C PRO A 9 19.09 -12.40 -17.07
N ASP A 10 19.82 -13.23 -17.83
CA ASP A 10 19.67 -13.30 -19.28
C ASP A 10 18.34 -13.96 -19.70
N SER A 11 17.61 -14.57 -18.75
CA SER A 11 16.26 -15.10 -18.95
C SER A 11 15.15 -14.05 -18.88
N LEU A 12 15.44 -12.84 -18.38
CA LEU A 12 14.45 -11.76 -18.19
C LEU A 12 14.13 -10.90 -19.43
N PRO A 13 15.07 -10.59 -20.35
CA PRO A 13 14.79 -9.69 -21.46
C PRO A 13 13.97 -10.36 -22.58
N HIS A 14 12.81 -9.77 -22.89
CA HIS A 14 12.06 -10.07 -24.12
C HIS A 14 12.23 -8.92 -25.12
N ARG A 15 13.09 -9.11 -26.14
CA ARG A 15 13.43 -8.04 -27.11
C ARG A 15 12.20 -7.50 -27.85
N ASP A 16 11.21 -8.34 -28.07
CA ASP A 16 9.94 -8.03 -28.73
C ASP A 16 8.91 -7.35 -27.81
N ARG A 17 9.15 -7.23 -26.50
CA ARG A 17 8.27 -6.53 -25.55
C ARG A 17 8.80 -5.16 -25.08
N GLN A 18 9.87 -4.65 -25.70
CA GLN A 18 10.46 -3.38 -25.29
C GLN A 18 9.50 -2.19 -25.37
N SER A 19 8.57 -2.16 -26.33
CA SER A 19 7.58 -1.07 -26.42
C SER A 19 6.58 -1.11 -25.25
N ILE A 20 6.17 -2.31 -24.83
CA ILE A 20 5.35 -2.53 -23.63
C ILE A 20 6.09 -2.01 -22.39
N SER A 21 7.35 -2.41 -22.18
CA SER A 21 8.12 -1.98 -21.01
C SER A 21 8.32 -0.45 -20.96
N LYS A 22 8.58 0.20 -22.11
CA LYS A 22 8.74 1.66 -22.19
C LYS A 22 7.51 2.44 -21.74
N LEU A 23 6.31 1.90 -21.96
CA LEU A 23 5.05 2.54 -21.58
C LEU A 23 4.59 2.19 -20.16
N TYR A 24 5.32 1.34 -19.43
CA TYR A 24 4.88 0.90 -18.10
C TYR A 24 4.60 2.08 -17.18
N ARG A 25 5.55 3.00 -17.01
CA ARG A 25 5.38 4.21 -16.18
C ARG A 25 5.76 5.48 -16.95
N ALA A 26 5.45 5.51 -18.24
CA ALA A 26 5.69 6.69 -19.08
C ALA A 26 4.88 7.90 -18.59
N ASP A 27 5.31 9.11 -18.97
CA ASP A 27 4.54 10.32 -18.72
C ASP A 27 3.12 10.20 -19.31
N GLU A 28 2.12 10.50 -18.48
CA GLU A 28 0.72 10.30 -18.85
C GLU A 28 0.29 11.20 -20.02
N ALA A 29 0.81 12.43 -20.11
CA ALA A 29 0.43 13.34 -21.19
C ALA A 29 1.03 12.88 -22.53
N VAL A 30 2.21 12.28 -22.53
CA VAL A 30 2.79 11.63 -23.72
C VAL A 30 1.91 10.45 -24.16
N ALA A 31 1.61 9.52 -23.25
CA ALA A 31 0.80 8.35 -23.57
C ALA A 31 -0.61 8.72 -24.04
N ALA A 32 -1.26 9.70 -23.39
CA ALA A 32 -2.59 10.18 -23.77
C ALA A 32 -2.60 10.86 -25.15
N ARG A 33 -1.58 11.66 -25.50
CA ARG A 33 -1.48 12.27 -26.84
C ARG A 33 -1.33 11.24 -27.94
N MET A 34 -0.46 10.24 -27.75
CA MET A 34 -0.29 9.15 -28.71
C MET A 34 -1.62 8.43 -29.00
N LEU A 35 -2.45 8.21 -27.98
CA LEU A 35 -3.76 7.56 -28.14
C LEU A 35 -4.81 8.48 -28.78
N LEU A 36 -4.78 9.78 -28.48
CA LEU A 36 -5.64 10.78 -29.14
C LEU A 36 -5.35 10.90 -30.64
N GLU A 37 -4.09 10.77 -31.05
CA GLU A 37 -3.68 10.78 -32.46
C GLU A 37 -4.10 9.51 -33.20
N ARG A 38 -4.20 8.38 -32.49
CA ARG A 38 -4.67 7.09 -33.02
C ARG A 38 -6.20 7.01 -33.20
N LEU A 39 -6.94 8.00 -32.67
CA LEU A 39 -8.38 8.14 -32.85
C LEU A 39 -8.70 9.22 -33.89
N PRO A 40 -9.12 8.85 -35.12
CA PRO A 40 -9.48 9.82 -36.14
C PRO A 40 -10.68 10.67 -35.70
N GLN A 41 -10.64 11.97 -36.02
CA GLN A 41 -11.79 12.86 -35.86
C GLN A 41 -12.64 12.81 -37.12
N ASP A 42 -13.64 11.93 -37.12
CA ASP A 42 -14.72 11.95 -38.12
C ASP A 42 -15.99 12.48 -37.45
N GLU A 43 -16.40 13.70 -37.81
CA GLU A 43 -17.61 14.33 -37.27
C GLU A 43 -18.87 13.54 -37.61
N GLU A 44 -18.91 12.84 -38.75
CA GLU A 44 -20.06 12.09 -39.19
C GLU A 44 -20.24 10.82 -38.34
N SER A 45 -19.17 10.01 -38.19
CA SER A 45 -19.15 8.87 -37.27
C SER A 45 -19.40 9.30 -35.82
N GLY A 46 -18.85 10.44 -35.39
CA GLY A 46 -19.11 11.00 -34.06
C GLY A 46 -20.58 11.35 -33.84
N THR A 47 -21.26 11.87 -34.87
CA THR A 47 -22.69 12.20 -34.81
C THR A 47 -23.55 10.94 -34.76
N ARG A 48 -23.24 9.92 -35.57
CA ARG A 48 -23.93 8.60 -35.52
C ARG A 48 -23.74 7.92 -34.17
N THR A 49 -22.52 7.96 -33.63
CA THR A 49 -22.20 7.45 -32.28
C THR A 49 -23.05 8.12 -31.21
N ARG A 50 -23.11 9.46 -31.19
CA ARG A 50 -23.94 10.20 -30.22
C ARG A 50 -25.42 9.89 -30.37
N TYR A 51 -25.91 9.76 -31.60
CA TYR A 51 -27.31 9.40 -31.87
C TYR A 51 -27.66 8.01 -31.30
N LEU A 52 -26.83 7.00 -31.58
CA LEU A 52 -27.01 5.65 -31.05
C LEU A 52 -26.90 5.65 -29.51
N ALA A 53 -25.89 6.30 -28.95
CA ALA A 53 -25.72 6.42 -27.49
C ALA A 53 -26.93 7.07 -26.83
N ARG A 54 -27.48 8.15 -27.40
CA ARG A 54 -28.69 8.82 -26.93
C ARG A 54 -29.90 7.89 -26.92
N GLY A 55 -30.06 7.08 -27.97
CA GLY A 55 -31.11 6.06 -28.04
C GLY A 55 -30.97 5.02 -26.92
N LEU A 56 -29.77 4.49 -26.72
CA LEU A 56 -29.47 3.51 -25.67
C LEU A 56 -29.74 4.06 -24.27
N VAL A 57 -29.28 5.27 -23.97
CA VAL A 57 -29.50 5.93 -22.66
C VAL A 57 -30.98 6.16 -22.40
N LYS A 58 -31.73 6.68 -23.39
CA LYS A 58 -33.18 6.85 -23.26
C LYS A 58 -33.90 5.53 -22.99
N GLY A 59 -33.51 4.46 -23.69
CA GLY A 59 -34.06 3.13 -23.43
C GLY A 59 -33.74 2.61 -22.03
N MET A 60 -32.55 2.90 -21.50
CA MET A 60 -32.19 2.56 -20.12
C MET A 60 -33.07 3.30 -19.11
N ILE A 61 -33.26 4.60 -19.28
CA ILE A 61 -34.13 5.44 -18.43
C ILE A 61 -35.57 4.92 -18.45
N LEU A 62 -36.09 4.57 -19.63
CA LEU A 62 -37.44 4.00 -19.78
C LEU A 62 -37.58 2.63 -19.11
N ALA A 63 -36.56 1.79 -19.21
CA ALA A 63 -36.53 0.48 -18.54
C ALA A 63 -36.52 0.64 -17.00
N GLN A 64 -35.79 1.63 -16.48
CA GLN A 64 -35.78 1.96 -15.04
C GLN A 64 -37.17 2.39 -14.55
N LYS A 65 -37.87 3.26 -15.28
CA LYS A 65 -39.25 3.68 -14.93
C LYS A 65 -40.27 2.53 -14.85
N ARG A 66 -39.95 1.35 -15.39
CA ARG A 66 -40.82 0.15 -15.39
C ARG A 66 -40.46 -0.88 -14.32
N GLN A 67 -39.38 -0.68 -13.55
CA GLN A 67 -38.99 -1.61 -12.49
C GLN A 67 -39.83 -1.38 -11.22
N SER A 68 -40.30 -2.47 -10.60
CA SER A 68 -41.03 -2.46 -9.31
C SER A 68 -40.40 -3.47 -8.33
N GLY A 69 -40.51 -3.22 -7.03
CA GLY A 69 -40.01 -4.12 -5.98
C GLY A 69 -38.54 -3.87 -5.56
N MET A 70 -37.76 -4.93 -5.33
CA MET A 70 -36.39 -4.85 -4.77
C MET A 70 -35.40 -4.06 -5.64
N ALA A 71 -35.58 -4.05 -6.97
CA ALA A 71 -34.78 -3.23 -7.88
C ALA A 71 -35.06 -1.72 -7.71
N ALA A 72 -36.28 -1.35 -7.36
CA ALA A 72 -36.63 0.03 -6.99
C ALA A 72 -36.04 0.41 -5.62
N LEU A 73 -36.00 -0.53 -4.67
CA LEU A 73 -35.35 -0.33 -3.36
C LEU A 73 -33.82 -0.11 -3.51
N MET A 74 -33.14 -0.87 -4.37
CA MET A 74 -31.71 -0.68 -4.66
C MET A 74 -31.40 0.61 -5.46
N GLN A 75 -32.41 1.23 -6.07
CA GLN A 75 -32.30 2.53 -6.73
C GLN A 75 -32.70 3.70 -5.82
N GLU A 76 -33.66 3.49 -4.92
CA GLU A 76 -34.17 4.49 -3.97
C GLU A 76 -33.20 4.68 -2.79
N TYR A 77 -32.48 3.61 -2.41
CA TYR A 77 -31.30 3.68 -1.56
C TYR A 77 -30.06 3.64 -2.45
N ASP A 78 -29.41 4.79 -2.64
CA ASP A 78 -28.16 4.86 -3.40
C ASP A 78 -27.12 3.94 -2.74
N LEU A 79 -26.90 2.73 -3.28
CA LEU A 79 -25.95 1.76 -2.72
C LEU A 79 -24.48 2.21 -2.82
N SER A 80 -24.24 3.34 -3.51
CA SER A 80 -22.95 4.00 -3.59
C SER A 80 -22.80 5.22 -2.69
N SER A 81 -23.88 5.63 -2.02
CA SER A 81 -23.79 6.55 -0.88
C SER A 81 -23.00 5.92 0.25
N ASP A 82 -22.47 6.75 1.15
CA ASP A 82 -21.81 6.29 2.37
C ASP A 82 -22.74 5.37 3.18
N GLU A 83 -24.06 5.61 3.17
CA GLU A 83 -25.04 4.74 3.83
C GLU A 83 -25.22 3.39 3.13
N GLY A 84 -25.24 3.38 1.80
CA GLY A 84 -25.36 2.18 0.98
C GLY A 84 -24.14 1.26 1.12
N ILE A 85 -22.95 1.85 1.09
CA ILE A 85 -21.67 1.17 1.33
C ILE A 85 -21.65 0.63 2.77
N ALA A 86 -22.03 1.43 3.77
CA ALA A 86 -22.07 1.00 5.17
C ALA A 86 -23.04 -0.17 5.39
N LEU A 87 -24.22 -0.15 4.77
CA LEU A 87 -25.21 -1.23 4.87
C LEU A 87 -24.68 -2.52 4.23
N MET A 88 -24.00 -2.43 3.08
CA MET A 88 -23.41 -3.59 2.42
C MET A 88 -22.19 -4.13 3.16
N CYS A 89 -21.30 -3.27 3.68
CA CYS A 89 -20.18 -3.68 4.53
C CYS A 89 -20.66 -4.32 5.83
N LEU A 90 -21.73 -3.78 6.45
CA LEU A 90 -22.38 -4.38 7.60
C LEU A 90 -22.88 -5.78 7.26
N ALA A 91 -23.56 -5.91 6.13
CA ALA A 91 -24.18 -7.16 5.75
C ALA A 91 -23.15 -8.22 5.29
N GLU A 92 -22.06 -7.77 4.65
CA GLU A 92 -20.88 -8.55 4.30
C GLU A 92 -20.22 -9.13 5.56
N ALA A 93 -19.91 -8.26 6.52
CA ALA A 93 -19.26 -8.67 7.75
C ALA A 93 -20.18 -9.60 8.57
N LEU A 94 -21.49 -9.33 8.66
CA LEU A 94 -22.45 -10.18 9.38
C LEU A 94 -22.63 -11.62 8.87
N LEU A 95 -22.39 -11.85 7.58
CA LEU A 95 -22.42 -13.20 7.01
C LEU A 95 -21.20 -14.03 7.44
N ARG A 96 -20.08 -13.35 7.73
CA ARG A 96 -18.81 -13.97 8.09
C ARG A 96 -18.57 -14.04 9.60
N VAL A 97 -19.19 -13.15 10.39
CA VAL A 97 -19.06 -13.21 11.85
C VAL A 97 -19.77 -14.46 12.40
N PRO A 98 -19.01 -15.45 12.94
CA PRO A 98 -19.59 -16.67 13.47
C PRO A 98 -20.27 -16.44 14.84
N ASP A 99 -19.78 -15.48 15.62
CA ASP A 99 -20.22 -15.24 16.98
C ASP A 99 -21.29 -14.14 17.09
N LYS A 100 -22.19 -14.30 18.08
CA LYS A 100 -23.36 -13.43 18.22
C LYS A 100 -23.01 -12.04 18.76
N ALA A 101 -22.01 -11.95 19.65
CA ALA A 101 -21.72 -10.73 20.38
C ALA A 101 -21.04 -9.69 19.47
N THR A 102 -20.06 -10.12 18.69
CA THR A 102 -19.38 -9.28 17.70
C THR A 102 -20.33 -8.89 16.57
N ALA A 103 -21.23 -9.80 16.15
CA ALA A 103 -22.26 -9.48 15.17
C ALA A 103 -23.22 -8.38 15.66
N ASP A 104 -23.64 -8.43 16.93
CA ASP A 104 -24.51 -7.39 17.51
C ASP A 104 -23.79 -6.05 17.63
N ARG A 105 -22.50 -6.05 17.99
CA ARG A 105 -21.68 -4.84 18.03
C ARG A 105 -21.51 -4.22 16.65
N LEU A 106 -21.22 -5.04 15.64
CA LEU A 106 -21.11 -4.60 14.26
C LEU A 106 -22.42 -3.98 13.75
N ILE A 107 -23.58 -4.60 14.05
CA ILE A 107 -24.91 -4.03 13.74
C ILE A 107 -25.07 -2.67 14.39
N HIS A 108 -24.80 -2.59 15.69
CA HIS A 108 -24.92 -1.33 16.41
C HIS A 108 -24.00 -0.26 15.80
N ASP A 109 -22.70 -0.56 15.67
CA ASP A 109 -21.67 0.35 15.14
C ASP A 109 -22.05 0.93 13.79
N LYS A 110 -22.35 0.09 12.79
CA LYS A 110 -22.66 0.56 11.43
C LYS A 110 -24.02 1.26 11.32
N LEU A 111 -25.00 0.91 12.16
CA LEU A 111 -26.29 1.60 12.21
C LEU A 111 -26.22 2.95 12.94
N THR A 112 -25.27 3.14 13.88
CA THR A 112 -25.10 4.40 14.61
C THR A 112 -24.05 5.34 14.01
N ALA A 113 -23.03 4.82 13.31
CA ALA A 113 -21.95 5.60 12.70
C ALA A 113 -22.38 6.34 11.43
N SER A 114 -23.43 5.85 10.75
CA SER A 114 -24.10 6.60 9.70
C SER A 114 -24.84 7.76 10.37
N HIS A 115 -24.42 9.00 10.14
CA HIS A 115 -25.07 10.21 10.66
C HIS A 115 -26.47 10.40 10.04
N TRP A 116 -27.42 9.52 10.40
CA TRP A 116 -28.82 9.59 9.94
C TRP A 116 -29.47 10.94 10.31
N ASP A 117 -28.95 11.62 11.33
CA ASP A 117 -29.43 12.91 11.79
C ASP A 117 -28.94 14.11 10.95
N ALA A 118 -27.82 13.99 10.22
CA ALA A 118 -27.21 15.10 9.48
C ALA A 118 -27.87 15.38 8.12
N HIS A 119 -28.68 14.45 7.61
CA HIS A 119 -29.43 14.58 6.35
C HIS A 119 -30.83 15.21 6.52
N LEU A 120 -31.16 15.69 7.71
CA LEU A 120 -32.41 16.41 8.00
C LEU A 120 -32.29 17.91 7.67
N GLY A 121 -32.11 18.23 6.38
CA GLY A 121 -31.95 19.59 5.88
C GLY A 121 -32.83 19.94 4.67
N ARG A 122 -33.99 20.55 4.96
CA ARG A 122 -34.89 21.39 4.13
C ARG A 122 -35.48 20.83 2.80
N ASP A 123 -36.81 20.78 2.79
CA ASP A 123 -37.75 20.84 1.65
C ASP A 123 -38.10 19.59 0.81
N ARG A 124 -37.99 18.36 1.35
CA ARG A 124 -38.77 17.22 0.85
C ARG A 124 -39.40 16.41 1.99
N PRO A 125 -40.72 16.13 2.00
CA PRO A 125 -41.35 15.39 3.08
C PRO A 125 -40.93 13.90 3.03
N PHE A 126 -39.92 13.54 3.82
CA PHE A 126 -39.35 12.19 3.89
C PHE A 126 -39.86 11.45 5.13
N PHE A 127 -41.12 10.98 5.10
CA PHE A 127 -41.62 9.99 6.06
C PHE A 127 -42.72 9.13 5.43
N VAL A 128 -42.31 8.15 4.62
CA VAL A 128 -43.14 6.99 4.26
C VAL A 128 -42.36 5.70 4.51
N ASN A 129 -41.83 5.53 5.72
CA ASN A 129 -41.24 4.25 6.15
C ASN A 129 -42.07 3.50 7.20
N ALA A 130 -43.29 3.97 7.49
CA ALA A 130 -44.28 3.18 8.22
C ALA A 130 -45.16 2.34 7.28
N ALA A 131 -45.43 2.79 6.05
CA ALA A 131 -46.40 2.16 5.15
C ALA A 131 -45.91 0.82 4.56
N THR A 132 -44.63 0.73 4.20
CA THR A 132 -44.03 -0.47 3.59
C THR A 132 -43.84 -1.60 4.61
N TRP A 133 -43.63 -1.25 5.88
CA TRP A 133 -43.57 -2.20 7.00
C TRP A 133 -44.95 -2.55 7.54
N SER A 134 -45.93 -1.61 7.52
CA SER A 134 -47.32 -1.88 7.93
C SER A 134 -48.09 -2.73 6.91
N LEU A 135 -47.71 -2.71 5.63
CA LEU A 135 -48.27 -3.64 4.62
C LEU A 135 -47.94 -5.11 4.91
N TRP A 136 -46.93 -5.37 5.76
CA TRP A 136 -46.57 -6.71 6.21
C TRP A 136 -47.31 -7.15 7.49
N LEU A 137 -47.99 -6.23 8.19
CA LEU A 137 -48.71 -6.48 9.43
C LEU A 137 -50.07 -5.76 9.45
N SER A 138 -51.11 -6.55 9.13
CA SER A 138 -52.54 -6.34 9.37
C SER A 138 -53.33 -5.44 8.42
N GLU A 139 -54.32 -6.07 7.77
CA GLU A 139 -55.58 -5.46 7.39
C GLU A 139 -56.31 -4.95 8.66
N ARG A 140 -56.37 -3.63 8.86
CA ARG A 140 -57.59 -2.88 9.24
C ARG A 140 -57.29 -1.41 9.57
N ILE A 141 -58.11 -0.57 8.92
CA ILE A 141 -58.54 0.82 9.13
C ILE A 141 -58.11 1.48 10.46
N ILE A 142 -57.65 2.75 10.38
CA ILE A 142 -58.11 3.93 11.17
C ILE A 142 -57.35 5.20 10.76
N ASP A 143 -58.09 6.31 10.82
CA ASP A 143 -57.89 7.67 10.32
C ASP A 143 -56.79 8.51 11.01
N THR A 144 -56.39 9.59 10.33
CA THR A 144 -55.19 10.39 10.51
C THR A 144 -55.38 11.63 11.40
N ASP A 145 -54.66 11.67 12.53
CA ASP A 145 -53.86 12.86 12.94
C ASP A 145 -52.96 12.58 14.17
N ASP A 146 -53.19 11.49 14.91
CA ASP A 146 -52.37 11.07 16.06
C ASP A 146 -51.09 10.26 15.69
N ARG A 147 -50.85 10.02 14.39
CA ARG A 147 -49.74 9.18 13.89
C ARG A 147 -48.35 9.74 14.21
N ARG A 148 -48.13 11.05 14.10
CA ARG A 148 -46.77 11.62 14.17
C ARG A 148 -46.13 11.58 15.57
N ARG A 149 -46.93 11.74 16.64
CA ARG A 149 -46.43 11.72 18.03
C ARG A 149 -46.42 10.32 18.66
N TRP A 150 -47.18 9.39 18.09
CA TRP A 150 -47.15 7.97 18.48
C TRP A 150 -46.02 7.23 17.75
N LEU A 151 -45.83 7.43 16.44
CA LEU A 151 -44.78 6.76 15.64
C LEU A 151 -43.36 7.13 16.09
N SER A 152 -43.06 8.39 16.43
CA SER A 152 -41.70 8.74 16.90
C SER A 152 -41.35 8.11 18.24
N ARG A 153 -42.32 8.04 19.17
CA ARG A 153 -42.14 7.39 20.48
C ARG A 153 -42.20 5.87 20.41
N VAL A 154 -42.91 5.29 19.43
CA VAL A 154 -42.98 3.85 19.19
C VAL A 154 -41.78 3.36 18.39
N VAL A 155 -41.25 4.12 17.44
CA VAL A 155 -40.05 3.75 16.66
C VAL A 155 -38.79 3.82 17.53
N HIS A 156 -38.62 4.84 18.38
CA HIS A 156 -37.51 4.83 19.35
C HIS A 156 -37.67 3.73 20.42
N ARG A 157 -38.90 3.40 20.86
CA ARG A 157 -39.12 2.25 21.76
C ARG A 157 -39.06 0.90 21.05
N MET A 158 -39.32 0.81 19.74
CA MET A 158 -39.22 -0.40 18.94
C MET A 158 -37.78 -0.66 18.53
N LEU A 159 -36.97 0.34 18.17
CA LEU A 159 -35.53 0.14 17.99
C LEU A 159 -34.85 -0.30 19.30
N ALA A 160 -35.41 0.09 20.46
CA ALA A 160 -34.99 -0.41 21.77
C ALA A 160 -35.66 -1.74 22.22
N ARG A 161 -36.75 -2.20 21.58
CA ARG A 161 -37.50 -3.43 21.96
C ARG A 161 -37.48 -4.56 20.93
N ILE A 162 -37.21 -4.26 19.66
CA ILE A 162 -36.96 -5.24 18.60
C ILE A 162 -35.53 -5.69 18.83
N GLY A 163 -35.36 -6.72 19.66
CA GLY A 163 -34.03 -7.22 20.01
C GLY A 163 -33.20 -7.51 18.76
N SER A 164 -31.89 -7.34 18.87
CA SER A 164 -30.89 -7.67 17.84
C SER A 164 -31.13 -9.00 17.09
N PRO A 165 -31.74 -10.05 17.67
CA PRO A 165 -32.09 -11.28 16.92
C PRO A 165 -33.01 -11.06 15.71
N VAL A 166 -33.99 -10.16 15.78
CA VAL A 166 -34.95 -9.92 14.69
C VAL A 166 -34.29 -9.14 13.56
N ILE A 167 -33.52 -8.10 13.89
CA ILE A 167 -32.71 -7.33 12.93
C ILE A 167 -31.69 -8.25 12.24
N ARG A 168 -30.99 -9.10 13.01
CA ARG A 168 -30.04 -10.07 12.46
C ARG A 168 -30.70 -11.05 11.49
N THR A 169 -31.89 -11.54 11.82
CA THR A 169 -32.64 -12.47 10.95
C THR A 169 -33.12 -11.78 9.68
N ALA A 170 -33.61 -10.54 9.79
CA ALA A 170 -34.01 -9.73 8.66
C ALA A 170 -32.83 -9.41 7.73
N VAL A 171 -31.70 -8.93 8.26
CA VAL A 171 -30.49 -8.61 7.48
C VAL A 171 -29.93 -9.85 6.80
N ARG A 172 -29.83 -11.00 7.50
CA ARG A 172 -29.38 -12.26 6.88
C ARG A 172 -30.30 -12.73 5.75
N ARG A 173 -31.61 -12.57 5.90
CA ARG A 173 -32.58 -12.95 4.87
C ARG A 173 -32.53 -12.01 3.66
N THR A 174 -32.44 -10.71 3.88
CA THR A 174 -32.24 -9.70 2.82
C THR A 174 -30.91 -9.92 2.09
N MET A 175 -29.86 -10.36 2.79
CA MET A 175 -28.59 -10.72 2.15
C MET A 175 -28.64 -11.98 1.31
N GLY A 176 -29.35 -13.02 1.75
CA GLY A 176 -29.58 -14.19 0.90
C GLY A 176 -30.26 -13.79 -0.41
N MET A 177 -31.17 -12.82 -0.37
CA MET A 177 -31.85 -12.28 -1.55
C MET A 177 -30.95 -11.36 -2.40
N LEU A 178 -30.06 -10.57 -1.79
CA LEU A 178 -29.10 -9.71 -2.52
C LEU A 178 -27.95 -10.51 -3.13
N GLY A 179 -27.50 -11.59 -2.47
CA GLY A 179 -26.51 -12.52 -3.01
C GLY A 179 -26.96 -13.17 -4.32
N ASP A 180 -28.26 -13.48 -4.44
CA ASP A 180 -28.89 -13.98 -5.67
C ASP A 180 -28.88 -12.95 -6.83
N GLY A 181 -28.68 -11.65 -6.55
CA GLY A 181 -28.57 -10.60 -7.56
C GLY A 181 -27.16 -10.39 -8.13
N PHE A 182 -26.11 -10.76 -7.38
CA PHE A 182 -24.70 -10.58 -7.77
C PHE A 182 -24.00 -11.88 -8.17
N VAL A 183 -24.47 -13.02 -7.67
CA VAL A 183 -23.98 -14.35 -8.05
C VAL A 183 -25.04 -15.05 -8.86
N LEU A 184 -24.66 -15.57 -10.02
CA LEU A 184 -25.61 -16.28 -10.86
C LEU A 184 -26.04 -17.58 -10.18
N GLY A 185 -25.14 -18.30 -9.51
CA GLY A 185 -25.47 -19.46 -8.68
C GLY A 185 -24.34 -19.87 -7.75
N ARG A 186 -24.65 -20.63 -6.68
CA ARG A 186 -23.63 -21.07 -5.70
C ARG A 186 -22.71 -22.15 -6.24
N THR A 187 -23.21 -22.89 -7.23
CA THR A 187 -22.47 -23.92 -7.97
C THR A 187 -22.64 -23.68 -9.45
N ILE A 188 -21.74 -24.24 -10.26
CA ILE A 188 -21.81 -24.13 -11.71
C ILE A 188 -23.13 -24.69 -12.27
N ASP A 189 -23.66 -25.76 -11.69
CA ASP A 189 -24.96 -26.34 -12.05
C ASP A 189 -26.12 -25.37 -11.83
N GLU A 190 -26.16 -24.70 -10.68
CA GLU A 190 -27.18 -23.72 -10.36
C GLU A 190 -27.08 -22.53 -11.32
N ALA A 191 -25.86 -22.06 -11.58
CA ALA A 191 -25.59 -20.95 -12.48
C ALA A 191 -26.05 -21.26 -13.91
N MET A 192 -25.69 -22.42 -14.45
CA MET A 192 -26.12 -22.88 -15.78
C MET A 192 -27.63 -23.05 -15.88
N LYS A 193 -28.30 -23.55 -14.83
CA LYS A 193 -29.77 -23.66 -14.82
C LYS A 193 -30.44 -22.29 -14.91
N ARG A 194 -29.93 -21.29 -14.20
CA ARG A 194 -30.43 -19.90 -14.23
C ARG A 194 -30.06 -19.19 -15.54
N ALA A 195 -28.93 -19.53 -16.16
CA ALA A 195 -28.45 -18.97 -17.43
C ALA A 195 -29.44 -19.19 -18.60
N ARG A 196 -30.09 -20.37 -18.65
CA ARG A 196 -31.00 -20.81 -19.73
C ARG A 196 -32.05 -19.78 -20.16
N ARG A 197 -32.55 -18.97 -19.22
CA ARG A 197 -33.57 -17.95 -19.54
C ARG A 197 -33.01 -16.88 -20.47
N ASN A 198 -31.79 -16.41 -20.23
CA ASN A 198 -31.16 -15.39 -21.05
C ASN A 198 -30.49 -15.99 -22.30
N GLU A 199 -30.03 -17.24 -22.26
CA GLU A 199 -29.54 -17.94 -23.46
C GLU A 199 -30.63 -18.00 -24.55
N LYS A 200 -31.88 -18.29 -24.17
CA LYS A 200 -33.03 -18.23 -25.09
C LYS A 200 -33.29 -16.86 -25.70
N ARG A 201 -32.79 -15.78 -25.06
CA ARG A 201 -32.89 -14.40 -25.56
C ARG A 201 -31.72 -14.03 -26.47
N GLY A 202 -30.72 -14.91 -26.62
CA GLY A 202 -29.51 -14.68 -27.44
C GLY A 202 -28.27 -14.28 -26.64
N TYR A 203 -28.30 -14.32 -25.30
CA TYR A 203 -27.10 -14.07 -24.49
C TYR A 203 -26.17 -15.28 -24.43
N LEU A 204 -24.87 -15.00 -24.36
CA LEU A 204 -23.82 -15.98 -24.07
C LEU A 204 -23.36 -15.85 -22.62
N TYR A 205 -22.59 -16.81 -22.13
CA TYR A 205 -22.02 -16.77 -20.77
C TYR A 205 -20.51 -17.00 -20.74
N SER A 206 -19.84 -16.35 -19.80
CA SER A 206 -18.51 -16.71 -19.30
C SER A 206 -18.62 -16.84 -17.79
N TYR A 207 -18.37 -18.02 -17.24
CA TYR A 207 -18.47 -18.25 -15.80
C TYR A 207 -17.17 -17.85 -15.09
N ASP A 208 -17.30 -17.06 -14.03
CA ASP A 208 -16.20 -16.63 -13.14
C ASP A 208 -16.34 -17.35 -11.82
N MET A 209 -15.42 -18.25 -11.51
CA MET A 209 -15.52 -19.14 -10.34
C MET A 209 -15.15 -18.45 -9.02
N LEU A 210 -15.04 -17.11 -9.00
CA LEU A 210 -14.72 -16.26 -7.84
C LEU A 210 -13.38 -16.53 -7.14
N GLY A 211 -12.63 -17.55 -7.57
CA GLY A 211 -11.32 -17.87 -7.02
C GLY A 211 -10.26 -16.84 -7.43
N GLU A 212 -9.61 -16.23 -6.44
CA GLU A 212 -8.48 -15.31 -6.63
C GLU A 212 -7.52 -15.38 -5.45
N ALA A 213 -6.27 -14.96 -5.70
CA ALA A 213 -5.24 -14.74 -4.69
C ALA A 213 -5.10 -15.88 -3.66
N ALA A 214 -4.81 -17.09 -4.16
CA ALA A 214 -4.50 -18.24 -3.31
C ALA A 214 -3.43 -17.86 -2.28
N ARG A 215 -3.64 -18.23 -1.01
CA ARG A 215 -2.68 -17.96 0.08
C ARG A 215 -1.87 -19.19 0.41
N THR A 216 -2.43 -20.38 0.19
CA THR A 216 -1.74 -21.65 0.37
C THR A 216 -1.73 -22.48 -0.92
N GLU A 217 -0.91 -23.53 -0.94
CA GLU A 217 -0.89 -24.51 -2.03
C GLU A 217 -2.23 -25.28 -2.10
N GLU A 218 -2.85 -25.54 -0.94
CA GLU A 218 -4.18 -26.14 -0.87
C GLU A 218 -5.26 -25.24 -1.50
N ASP A 219 -5.22 -23.92 -1.24
CA ASP A 219 -6.13 -22.98 -1.90
C ASP A 219 -5.99 -23.07 -3.42
N ALA A 220 -4.75 -23.05 -3.92
CA ALA A 220 -4.46 -23.14 -5.34
C ALA A 220 -4.99 -24.44 -5.95
N GLN A 221 -4.86 -25.57 -5.23
CA GLN A 221 -5.39 -26.85 -5.65
C GLN A 221 -6.92 -26.90 -5.64
N VAL A 222 -7.57 -26.29 -4.64
CA VAL A 222 -9.03 -26.18 -4.56
C VAL A 222 -9.58 -25.37 -5.72
N TYR A 223 -8.99 -24.20 -6.02
CA TYR A 223 -9.40 -23.38 -7.16
C TYR A 223 -9.15 -24.09 -8.49
N PHE A 224 -7.99 -24.73 -8.65
CA PHE A 224 -7.68 -25.52 -9.84
C PHE A 224 -8.73 -26.62 -10.10
N GLN A 225 -9.11 -27.37 -9.06
CA GLN A 225 -10.15 -28.39 -9.18
C GLN A 225 -11.53 -27.78 -9.49
N ALA A 226 -11.88 -26.66 -8.88
CA ALA A 226 -13.12 -25.96 -9.17
C ALA A 226 -13.21 -25.50 -10.64
N TYR A 227 -12.10 -25.02 -11.22
CA TYR A 227 -12.03 -24.70 -12.64
C TYR A 227 -12.18 -25.95 -13.52
N LYS A 228 -11.50 -27.06 -13.19
CA LYS A 228 -11.65 -28.33 -13.94
C LYS A 228 -13.10 -28.82 -13.96
N ASP A 229 -13.73 -28.86 -12.80
CA ASP A 229 -15.12 -29.33 -12.66
C ASP A 229 -16.09 -28.44 -13.44
N ALA A 230 -15.88 -27.11 -13.39
CA ALA A 230 -16.66 -26.16 -14.16
C ALA A 230 -16.48 -26.35 -15.66
N ILE A 231 -15.25 -26.50 -16.16
CA ILE A 231 -14.97 -26.72 -17.60
C ILE A 231 -15.67 -27.99 -18.09
N VAL A 232 -15.54 -29.12 -17.36
CA VAL A 232 -16.22 -30.38 -17.71
C VAL A 232 -17.73 -30.18 -17.76
N ARG A 233 -18.29 -29.46 -16.79
CA ARG A 233 -19.73 -29.32 -16.67
C ARG A 233 -20.32 -28.41 -17.74
N ILE A 234 -19.66 -27.29 -18.02
CA ILE A 234 -20.00 -26.38 -19.12
C ILE A 234 -19.90 -27.16 -20.44
N GLY A 235 -18.77 -27.81 -20.70
CA GLY A 235 -18.50 -28.56 -21.92
C GLY A 235 -19.55 -29.62 -22.25
N LYS A 236 -19.97 -30.41 -21.25
CA LYS A 236 -21.03 -31.43 -21.43
C LYS A 236 -22.41 -30.87 -21.77
N SER A 237 -22.65 -29.57 -21.55
CA SER A 237 -23.94 -28.93 -21.85
C SER A 237 -23.99 -28.27 -23.23
N VAL A 238 -22.84 -28.14 -23.89
CA VAL A 238 -22.73 -27.44 -25.17
C VAL A 238 -23.21 -28.34 -26.31
N ASP A 239 -24.02 -27.79 -27.21
CA ASP A 239 -24.34 -28.44 -28.48
C ASP A 239 -23.12 -28.36 -29.42
N PRO A 240 -22.56 -29.49 -29.86
CA PRO A 240 -21.39 -29.51 -30.74
C PRO A 240 -21.59 -28.81 -32.09
N ARG A 241 -22.84 -28.54 -32.50
CA ARG A 241 -23.18 -27.86 -33.75
C ARG A 241 -23.02 -26.34 -33.67
N ILE A 242 -22.95 -25.78 -32.47
CA ILE A 242 -22.81 -24.33 -32.27
C ILE A 242 -21.35 -23.93 -32.50
N ALA A 243 -21.15 -22.82 -33.22
CA ALA A 243 -19.83 -22.26 -33.48
C ALA A 243 -19.13 -21.91 -32.18
N MET A 244 -17.81 -22.04 -32.15
CA MET A 244 -17.01 -21.91 -30.94
C MET A 244 -17.26 -20.61 -30.15
N ARG A 245 -17.34 -19.49 -30.88
CA ARG A 245 -17.57 -18.14 -30.33
C ARG A 245 -18.95 -18.00 -29.70
N GLU A 246 -19.92 -18.82 -30.07
CA GLU A 246 -21.27 -18.82 -29.52
C GLU A 246 -21.44 -19.78 -28.32
N ARG A 247 -20.38 -20.48 -27.93
CA ARG A 247 -20.42 -21.42 -26.78
C ARG A 247 -20.20 -20.69 -25.47
N PRO A 248 -20.80 -21.17 -24.36
CA PRO A 248 -20.45 -20.69 -23.03
C PRO A 248 -18.98 -21.00 -22.74
N GLY A 249 -18.31 -20.08 -22.04
CA GLY A 249 -16.90 -20.22 -21.66
C GLY A 249 -16.68 -20.05 -20.17
N ILE A 250 -15.41 -20.01 -19.78
CA ILE A 250 -14.97 -19.79 -18.39
C ILE A 250 -13.93 -18.67 -18.34
N SER A 251 -13.84 -17.98 -17.20
CA SER A 251 -12.75 -17.03 -16.91
C SER A 251 -11.92 -17.53 -15.74
N VAL A 252 -10.61 -17.43 -15.85
CA VAL A 252 -9.62 -17.98 -14.90
C VAL A 252 -8.67 -16.87 -14.48
N LYS A 253 -8.39 -16.75 -13.18
CA LYS A 253 -7.36 -15.86 -12.63
C LYS A 253 -6.09 -16.66 -12.33
N LEU A 254 -4.93 -16.16 -12.75
CA LEU A 254 -3.66 -16.84 -12.56
C LEU A 254 -3.25 -16.87 -11.08
N SER A 255 -3.55 -15.82 -10.31
CA SER A 255 -3.33 -15.78 -8.86
C SER A 255 -4.12 -16.83 -8.06
N ALA A 256 -5.15 -17.45 -8.66
CA ALA A 256 -5.87 -18.55 -8.04
C ALA A 256 -5.15 -19.90 -8.22
N LEU A 257 -4.19 -19.99 -9.15
CA LEU A 257 -3.53 -21.26 -9.50
C LEU A 257 -2.14 -21.42 -8.86
N ASP A 258 -1.59 -20.35 -8.29
CA ASP A 258 -0.36 -20.39 -7.49
C ASP A 258 -0.40 -19.28 -6.44
N ASN A 259 0.00 -19.62 -5.21
CA ASN A 259 -0.03 -18.68 -4.08
C ASN A 259 1.18 -17.73 -4.00
N ARG A 260 2.15 -17.86 -4.90
CA ARG A 260 3.31 -16.97 -5.09
C ARG A 260 3.41 -16.51 -6.55
N TYR A 261 2.26 -16.14 -7.14
CA TYR A 261 2.18 -15.50 -8.46
C TYR A 261 2.63 -14.03 -8.38
N GLU A 262 3.95 -13.81 -8.30
CA GLU A 262 4.57 -12.50 -8.19
C GLU A 262 6.02 -12.42 -8.73
N PRO A 263 6.53 -11.21 -9.07
CA PRO A 263 7.89 -11.02 -9.59
C PRO A 263 8.98 -11.55 -8.65
N GLY A 264 9.95 -12.27 -9.21
CA GLY A 264 10.97 -13.02 -8.48
C GLY A 264 10.70 -14.52 -8.40
N HIS A 265 9.45 -14.96 -8.63
CA HIS A 265 9.06 -16.38 -8.63
C HIS A 265 8.80 -16.95 -10.03
N GLU A 266 9.44 -16.42 -11.06
CA GLU A 266 9.28 -16.84 -12.47
C GLU A 266 9.47 -18.36 -12.65
N GLU A 267 10.46 -18.95 -11.99
CA GLU A 267 10.70 -20.40 -12.03
C GLU A 267 9.52 -21.19 -11.43
N ARG A 268 8.93 -20.69 -10.35
CA ARG A 268 7.76 -21.32 -9.73
C ARG A 268 6.53 -21.20 -10.64
N VAL A 269 6.32 -20.05 -11.27
CA VAL A 269 5.27 -19.87 -12.27
C VAL A 269 5.45 -20.91 -13.39
N HIS A 270 6.66 -21.11 -13.88
CA HIS A 270 6.94 -22.14 -14.90
C HIS A 270 6.70 -23.57 -14.40
N ARG A 271 7.12 -23.91 -13.18
CA ARG A 271 7.04 -25.29 -12.66
C ARG A 271 5.66 -25.69 -12.12
N ARG A 272 4.88 -24.76 -11.57
CA ARG A 272 3.62 -25.05 -10.88
C ARG A 272 2.40 -24.47 -11.58
N LEU A 273 2.44 -23.18 -11.91
CA LEU A 273 1.31 -22.49 -12.51
C LEU A 273 1.11 -22.91 -13.97
N MET A 274 2.19 -22.99 -14.75
CA MET A 274 2.12 -23.29 -16.18
C MET A 274 1.47 -24.65 -16.46
N PRO A 275 1.83 -25.76 -15.79
CA PRO A 275 1.17 -27.05 -16.01
C PRO A 275 -0.32 -27.01 -15.68
N ARG A 276 -0.72 -26.28 -14.61
CA ARG A 276 -2.13 -26.14 -14.22
C ARG A 276 -2.93 -25.41 -15.28
N ILE A 277 -2.49 -24.23 -15.72
CA ILE A 277 -3.24 -23.48 -16.74
C ILE A 277 -3.25 -24.20 -18.09
N LEU A 278 -2.16 -24.90 -18.45
CA LEU A 278 -2.11 -25.73 -19.65
C LEU A 278 -3.15 -26.88 -19.57
N GLU A 279 -3.25 -27.57 -18.45
CA GLU A 279 -4.26 -28.63 -18.27
C GLU A 279 -5.69 -28.08 -18.39
N LEU A 280 -5.98 -26.91 -17.81
CA LEU A 280 -7.28 -26.25 -17.99
C LEU A 280 -7.54 -25.89 -19.46
N CYS A 281 -6.54 -25.39 -20.18
CA CYS A 281 -6.66 -25.07 -21.60
C CYS A 281 -6.86 -26.32 -22.46
N GLN A 282 -6.15 -27.42 -22.18
CA GLN A 282 -6.33 -28.71 -22.87
C GLN A 282 -7.73 -29.26 -22.64
N LEU A 283 -8.24 -29.16 -21.41
CA LEU A 283 -9.60 -29.58 -21.08
C LEU A 283 -10.65 -28.70 -21.79
N ALA A 284 -10.44 -27.38 -21.82
CA ALA A 284 -11.31 -26.46 -22.54
C ALA A 284 -11.28 -26.70 -24.06
N ARG A 285 -10.11 -27.05 -24.62
CA ARG A 285 -9.94 -27.52 -26.01
C ARG A 285 -10.73 -28.80 -26.26
N ASP A 286 -10.64 -29.79 -25.39
CA ASP A 286 -11.31 -31.09 -25.56
C ASP A 286 -12.83 -30.98 -25.56
N TYR A 287 -13.37 -30.09 -24.72
CA TYR A 287 -14.79 -29.73 -24.75
C TYR A 287 -15.13 -28.64 -25.78
N TYR A 288 -14.11 -28.11 -26.46
CA TYR A 288 -14.18 -27.06 -27.46
C TYR A 288 -15.02 -25.86 -26.98
N ILE A 289 -14.67 -25.34 -25.80
CA ILE A 289 -15.25 -24.14 -25.19
C ILE A 289 -14.19 -23.03 -25.04
N PRO A 290 -14.60 -21.75 -24.97
CA PRO A 290 -13.68 -20.65 -24.67
C PRO A 290 -13.18 -20.64 -23.21
N LEU A 291 -11.90 -20.30 -23.02
CA LEU A 291 -11.30 -20.03 -21.71
C LEU A 291 -10.55 -18.69 -21.77
N CYS A 292 -10.95 -17.73 -20.94
CA CYS A 292 -10.30 -16.42 -20.86
C CYS A 292 -9.45 -16.31 -19.60
N ILE A 293 -8.17 -15.95 -19.74
CA ILE A 293 -7.31 -15.55 -18.63
C ILE A 293 -7.61 -14.09 -18.28
N ASP A 294 -8.06 -13.85 -17.04
CA ASP A 294 -8.35 -12.52 -16.53
C ASP A 294 -7.06 -11.73 -16.26
N ALA A 295 -7.14 -10.40 -16.41
CA ALA A 295 -6.05 -9.49 -16.12
C ALA A 295 -6.20 -8.91 -14.71
N GLU A 296 -5.10 -8.97 -13.94
CA GLU A 296 -5.04 -8.59 -12.52
C GLU A 296 -4.27 -7.27 -12.35
N GLU A 297 -3.42 -7.15 -11.33
CA GLU A 297 -2.59 -5.98 -11.09
C GLU A 297 -1.50 -5.78 -12.17
N SER A 298 -1.09 -4.54 -12.39
CA SER A 298 -0.17 -4.14 -13.45
C SER A 298 1.21 -4.78 -13.31
N TRP A 299 1.67 -5.05 -12.08
CA TRP A 299 2.93 -5.70 -11.78
C TRP A 299 2.95 -7.21 -12.07
N ARG A 300 1.79 -7.81 -12.38
CA ARG A 300 1.67 -9.20 -12.87
C ARG A 300 1.65 -9.32 -14.39
N LEU A 301 1.51 -8.20 -15.12
CA LEU A 301 1.30 -8.23 -16.57
C LEU A 301 2.42 -9.01 -17.28
N ASP A 302 3.69 -8.72 -17.01
CA ASP A 302 4.80 -9.39 -17.71
C ASP A 302 4.83 -10.91 -17.45
N LEU A 303 4.51 -11.34 -16.22
CA LEU A 303 4.36 -12.77 -15.90
C LEU A 303 3.18 -13.40 -16.64
N SER A 304 2.05 -12.69 -16.76
CA SER A 304 0.89 -13.18 -17.52
C SER A 304 1.20 -13.32 -19.01
N LEU A 305 2.01 -12.42 -19.57
CA LEU A 305 2.44 -12.48 -20.97
C LEU A 305 3.39 -13.67 -21.21
N ASP A 306 4.23 -14.04 -20.24
CA ASP A 306 5.03 -15.28 -20.32
C ASP A 306 4.16 -16.53 -20.37
N VAL A 307 3.09 -16.56 -19.57
CA VAL A 307 2.10 -17.63 -19.60
C VAL A 307 1.42 -17.72 -20.97
N VAL A 308 0.94 -16.61 -21.49
CA VAL A 308 0.25 -16.57 -22.80
C VAL A 308 1.19 -16.95 -23.95
N GLU A 309 2.42 -16.42 -23.96
CA GLU A 309 3.42 -16.78 -24.98
C GLU A 309 3.70 -18.28 -24.96
N ARG A 310 3.87 -18.88 -23.77
CA ARG A 310 4.10 -20.30 -23.66
C ARG A 310 2.90 -21.12 -24.13
N LEU A 311 1.68 -20.74 -23.77
CA LEU A 311 0.46 -21.43 -24.20
C LEU A 311 0.26 -21.37 -25.73
N LEU A 312 0.63 -20.26 -26.38
CA LEU A 312 0.61 -20.14 -27.84
C LEU A 312 1.58 -21.11 -28.53
N ASP A 313 2.64 -21.52 -27.85
CA ASP A 313 3.66 -22.45 -28.34
C ASP A 313 3.29 -23.92 -28.10
N GLU A 314 2.27 -24.21 -27.31
CA GLU A 314 1.87 -25.59 -26.99
C GLU A 314 1.12 -26.23 -28.17
N SER A 315 1.75 -27.24 -28.79
CA SER A 315 1.17 -28.02 -29.89
C SER A 315 -0.12 -28.72 -29.49
N SER A 316 -0.24 -29.09 -28.21
CA SER A 316 -1.48 -29.66 -27.68
C SER A 316 -2.67 -28.72 -27.89
N LEU A 317 -2.49 -27.40 -27.92
CA LEU A 317 -3.59 -26.46 -28.09
C LEU A 317 -3.92 -26.17 -29.56
N GLU A 318 -3.31 -26.85 -30.54
CA GLU A 318 -3.60 -26.69 -31.98
C GLU A 318 -5.09 -26.87 -32.31
N ASN A 319 -5.55 -26.13 -33.33
CA ASN A 319 -6.95 -26.15 -33.81
C ASN A 319 -8.01 -25.72 -32.79
N TRP A 320 -7.63 -25.01 -31.73
CA TRP A 320 -8.54 -24.41 -30.75
C TRP A 320 -8.41 -22.89 -30.75
N GLU A 321 -9.52 -22.21 -31.03
CA GLU A 321 -9.60 -20.74 -31.17
C GLU A 321 -10.10 -20.06 -29.88
N GLY A 322 -9.99 -20.74 -28.74
CA GLY A 322 -10.70 -20.41 -27.50
C GLY A 322 -9.85 -19.89 -26.39
N LEU A 323 -8.54 -19.88 -26.61
CA LEU A 323 -7.62 -19.23 -25.71
C LEU A 323 -7.92 -17.73 -25.74
N GLY A 324 -8.32 -17.21 -24.60
CA GLY A 324 -8.62 -15.81 -24.42
C GLY A 324 -7.74 -15.14 -23.39
N PHE A 325 -7.58 -13.83 -23.52
CA PHE A 325 -6.78 -13.01 -22.61
C PHE A 325 -7.43 -11.63 -22.45
N ALA A 326 -7.56 -11.17 -21.20
CA ALA A 326 -8.09 -9.85 -20.93
C ALA A 326 -6.98 -8.78 -21.01
N VAL A 327 -7.31 -7.62 -21.58
CA VAL A 327 -6.40 -6.46 -21.66
C VAL A 327 -7.09 -5.25 -21.05
N GLN A 328 -6.38 -4.55 -20.15
CA GLN A 328 -6.93 -3.44 -19.37
C GLN A 328 -6.55 -2.09 -19.99
N ALA A 329 -7.50 -1.42 -20.63
CA ALA A 329 -7.30 -0.15 -21.33
C ALA A 329 -6.89 1.02 -20.42
N TYR A 330 -7.13 0.94 -19.11
CA TYR A 330 -6.67 1.95 -18.15
C TYR A 330 -5.14 1.97 -17.99
N GLN A 331 -4.41 0.93 -18.43
CA GLN A 331 -2.96 0.87 -18.38
C GLN A 331 -2.38 1.57 -19.60
N LYS A 332 -1.29 2.30 -19.40
CA LYS A 332 -0.58 3.00 -20.49
C LYS A 332 0.00 2.03 -21.54
N ARG A 333 0.18 0.75 -21.17
CA ARG A 333 0.73 -0.32 -22.00
C ARG A 333 -0.29 -1.01 -22.92
N ALA A 334 -1.59 -0.79 -22.73
CA ALA A 334 -2.65 -1.60 -23.34
C ALA A 334 -2.55 -1.71 -24.87
N TRP A 335 -2.29 -0.60 -25.56
CA TRP A 335 -2.12 -0.59 -27.00
C TRP A 335 -0.98 -1.50 -27.49
N GLU A 336 0.20 -1.40 -26.86
CA GLU A 336 1.38 -2.18 -27.26
C GLU A 336 1.20 -3.67 -26.93
N VAL A 337 0.46 -3.99 -25.86
CA VAL A 337 0.09 -5.38 -25.53
C VAL A 337 -0.76 -5.99 -26.63
N LEU A 338 -1.74 -5.26 -27.17
CA LEU A 338 -2.56 -5.74 -28.29
C LEU A 338 -1.73 -5.99 -29.54
N GLY A 339 -0.86 -5.06 -29.92
CA GLY A 339 0.04 -5.24 -31.05
C GLY A 339 0.98 -6.43 -30.88
N TRP A 340 1.48 -6.66 -29.66
CA TRP A 340 2.30 -7.85 -29.36
C TRP A 340 1.49 -9.15 -29.46
N LEU A 341 0.27 -9.20 -28.90
CA LEU A 341 -0.60 -10.36 -29.00
C LEU A 341 -0.94 -10.71 -30.45
N GLU A 342 -1.25 -9.70 -31.27
CA GLU A 342 -1.49 -9.87 -32.71
C GLU A 342 -0.27 -10.47 -33.41
N ASN A 343 0.92 -9.88 -33.18
CA ASN A 343 2.16 -10.37 -33.77
C ASN A 343 2.46 -11.83 -33.37
N LYS A 344 2.22 -12.20 -32.11
CA LYS A 344 2.41 -13.58 -31.63
C LYS A 344 1.39 -14.53 -32.22
N ALA A 345 0.11 -14.16 -32.21
CA ALA A 345 -0.96 -14.97 -32.80
C ALA A 345 -0.71 -15.21 -34.30
N ALA A 346 -0.33 -14.17 -35.05
CA ALA A 346 0.03 -14.27 -36.46
C ALA A 346 1.23 -15.20 -36.69
N LEU A 347 2.34 -15.01 -35.94
CA LEU A 347 3.55 -15.82 -36.06
C LEU A 347 3.27 -17.31 -35.79
N LYS A 348 2.42 -17.60 -34.80
CA LYS A 348 2.05 -18.95 -34.39
C LYS A 348 0.84 -19.50 -35.13
N ARG A 349 0.27 -18.73 -36.08
CA ARG A 349 -0.93 -19.06 -36.85
C ARG A 349 -2.11 -19.47 -35.96
N ARG A 350 -2.29 -18.75 -34.86
CA ARG A 350 -3.37 -18.96 -33.89
C ARG A 350 -4.38 -17.82 -33.95
N GLN A 351 -5.57 -18.10 -33.46
CA GLN A 351 -6.59 -17.09 -33.16
C GLN A 351 -6.72 -16.95 -31.65
N LEU A 352 -6.85 -15.73 -31.15
CA LEU A 352 -7.03 -15.45 -29.72
C LEU A 352 -8.30 -14.66 -29.48
N MET A 353 -9.02 -14.95 -28.40
CA MET A 353 -10.15 -14.14 -27.97
C MET A 353 -9.68 -13.05 -27.01
N VAL A 354 -9.74 -11.77 -27.40
CA VAL A 354 -9.23 -10.68 -26.56
C VAL A 354 -10.36 -9.91 -25.91
N ARG A 355 -10.42 -10.00 -24.58
CA ARG A 355 -11.38 -9.23 -23.77
C ARG A 355 -10.80 -7.87 -23.42
N LEU A 356 -11.28 -6.82 -24.08
CA LEU A 356 -10.91 -5.45 -23.74
C LEU A 356 -11.81 -4.92 -22.61
N VAL A 357 -11.21 -4.68 -21.45
CA VAL A 357 -11.83 -4.07 -20.27
C VAL A 357 -11.21 -2.70 -20.01
N LYS A 358 -11.83 -1.86 -19.17
CA LYS A 358 -11.17 -0.66 -18.65
C LYS A 358 -10.09 -1.05 -17.63
N GLY A 359 -10.49 -1.63 -16.50
CA GLY A 359 -9.60 -2.07 -15.43
C GLY A 359 -10.33 -2.06 -14.08
N ALA A 360 -9.82 -2.84 -13.12
CA ALA A 360 -10.51 -3.15 -11.86
C ALA A 360 -9.71 -2.81 -10.59
N TYR A 361 -8.46 -2.35 -10.72
CA TYR A 361 -7.52 -2.18 -9.61
C TYR A 361 -7.01 -0.73 -9.46
N TRP A 362 -7.73 0.25 -10.02
CA TRP A 362 -7.19 1.60 -10.25
C TRP A 362 -6.67 2.28 -8.97
N ASP A 363 -7.44 2.24 -7.90
CA ASP A 363 -7.09 2.81 -6.60
C ASP A 363 -5.88 2.12 -5.96
N THR A 364 -5.83 0.78 -6.02
CA THR A 364 -4.66 -0.02 -5.61
C THR A 364 -3.42 0.39 -6.40
N GLU A 365 -3.51 0.55 -7.73
CA GLU A 365 -2.37 0.97 -8.56
C GLU A 365 -1.86 2.38 -8.21
N ILE A 366 -2.76 3.31 -7.88
CA ILE A 366 -2.39 4.65 -7.42
C ILE A 366 -1.69 4.57 -6.06
N LYS A 367 -2.31 3.88 -5.09
CA LYS A 367 -1.78 3.72 -3.73
C LYS A 367 -0.41 3.04 -3.74
N ASP A 368 -0.28 1.91 -4.42
CA ASP A 368 0.95 1.12 -4.45
C ASP A 368 2.09 1.89 -5.10
N SER A 369 1.81 2.62 -6.19
CA SER A 369 2.82 3.47 -6.84
C SER A 369 3.29 4.60 -5.92
N GLN A 370 2.39 5.19 -5.13
CA GLN A 370 2.69 6.23 -4.15
C GLN A 370 3.52 5.70 -2.98
N VAL A 371 3.09 4.58 -2.37
CA VAL A 371 3.79 3.91 -1.27
C VAL A 371 5.21 3.52 -1.70
N GLN A 372 5.35 2.93 -2.88
CA GLN A 372 6.63 2.49 -3.42
C GLN A 372 7.51 3.63 -3.94
N GLY A 373 7.02 4.87 -4.06
CA GLY A 373 7.80 6.02 -4.54
C GLY A 373 8.17 5.96 -6.03
N LEU A 374 7.35 5.31 -6.85
CA LEU A 374 7.67 5.01 -8.24
C LEU A 374 7.59 6.25 -9.15
N ALA A 375 8.22 6.18 -10.34
CA ALA A 375 8.39 7.36 -11.20
C ALA A 375 7.06 7.99 -11.68
N ASP A 376 6.09 7.16 -12.06
CA ASP A 376 4.73 7.54 -12.43
C ASP A 376 3.79 6.34 -12.20
N TYR A 377 2.50 6.51 -12.48
CA TYR A 377 1.48 5.48 -12.40
C TYR A 377 1.51 4.56 -13.62
N PRO A 378 1.15 3.27 -13.47
CA PRO A 378 1.00 2.36 -14.60
C PRO A 378 -0.33 2.55 -15.34
N VAL A 379 -1.23 3.30 -14.73
CA VAL A 379 -2.58 3.61 -15.20
C VAL A 379 -2.76 5.09 -15.49
N PHE A 380 -3.76 5.44 -16.29
CA PHE A 380 -4.20 6.82 -16.47
C PHE A 380 -4.88 7.35 -15.20
N THR A 381 -4.67 8.63 -14.87
CA THR A 381 -5.23 9.27 -13.67
C THR A 381 -6.53 10.04 -13.95
N ARG A 382 -6.85 10.26 -15.23
CA ARG A 382 -8.17 10.75 -15.67
C ARG A 382 -9.01 9.63 -16.27
N LYS A 383 -10.28 9.57 -15.88
CA LYS A 383 -11.27 8.66 -16.48
C LYS A 383 -11.40 8.85 -17.99
N ALA A 384 -11.42 10.09 -18.48
CA ALA A 384 -11.49 10.38 -19.92
C ALA A 384 -10.28 9.83 -20.70
N ALA A 385 -9.09 9.81 -20.11
CA ALA A 385 -7.90 9.21 -20.72
C ALA A 385 -8.02 7.68 -20.83
N THR A 386 -8.58 7.02 -19.82
CA THR A 386 -8.94 5.59 -19.90
C THR A 386 -9.98 5.32 -20.99
N ASP A 387 -10.99 6.17 -21.15
CA ASP A 387 -11.99 5.99 -22.22
C ASP A 387 -11.38 6.17 -23.60
N VAL A 388 -10.52 7.18 -23.79
CA VAL A 388 -9.76 7.40 -25.04
C VAL A 388 -8.88 6.19 -25.34
N SER A 389 -8.16 5.68 -24.34
CA SER A 389 -7.36 4.46 -24.46
C SER A 389 -8.21 3.26 -24.88
N TYR A 390 -9.38 3.09 -24.26
CA TYR A 390 -10.32 2.01 -24.61
C TYR A 390 -10.77 2.10 -26.06
N LEU A 391 -11.20 3.29 -26.51
CA LEU A 391 -11.67 3.49 -27.88
C LEU A 391 -10.54 3.30 -28.91
N ALA A 392 -9.33 3.79 -28.60
CA ALA A 392 -8.17 3.59 -29.45
C ALA A 392 -7.84 2.09 -29.58
N CYS A 393 -7.75 1.38 -28.46
CA CYS A 393 -7.54 -0.07 -28.41
C CYS A 393 -8.66 -0.85 -29.11
N ALA A 394 -9.92 -0.40 -29.01
CA ALA A 394 -11.04 -1.05 -29.68
C ALA A 394 -10.98 -0.93 -31.20
N ARG A 395 -10.65 0.27 -31.71
CA ARG A 395 -10.37 0.48 -33.13
C ARG A 395 -9.21 -0.41 -33.60
N HIS A 396 -8.12 -0.46 -32.83
CA HIS A 396 -6.95 -1.29 -33.14
C HIS A 396 -7.33 -2.76 -33.27
N LEU A 397 -8.05 -3.30 -32.29
CA LEU A 397 -8.56 -4.68 -32.31
C LEU A 397 -9.45 -4.97 -33.53
N LEU A 398 -10.34 -4.05 -33.91
CA LEU A 398 -11.28 -4.25 -35.01
C LEU A 398 -10.62 -4.23 -36.40
N HIS A 399 -9.61 -3.38 -36.58
CA HIS A 399 -9.09 -3.04 -37.91
C HIS A 399 -7.66 -3.47 -38.17
N ASP A 400 -6.83 -3.58 -37.13
CA ASP A 400 -5.39 -3.83 -37.25
C ASP A 400 -4.95 -5.18 -36.64
N CYS A 401 -5.87 -5.92 -36.00
CA CYS A 401 -5.56 -7.19 -35.34
C CYS A 401 -6.40 -8.38 -35.86
N PRO A 402 -6.19 -8.85 -37.11
CA PRO A 402 -7.02 -9.89 -37.73
C PRO A 402 -6.92 -11.27 -37.06
N HIS A 403 -5.94 -11.53 -36.20
CA HIS A 403 -5.81 -12.79 -35.46
C HIS A 403 -6.39 -12.72 -34.05
N LEU A 404 -6.92 -11.56 -33.66
CA LEU A 404 -7.54 -11.32 -32.36
C LEU A 404 -9.04 -11.13 -32.53
N TYR A 405 -9.84 -12.05 -31.99
CA TYR A 405 -11.29 -11.91 -31.92
C TYR A 405 -11.69 -10.91 -30.82
N PRO A 406 -12.30 -9.75 -31.13
CA PRO A 406 -12.55 -8.71 -30.13
C PRO A 406 -13.76 -9.00 -29.24
N GLN A 407 -13.58 -8.88 -27.93
CA GLN A 407 -14.65 -8.97 -26.94
C GLN A 407 -14.67 -7.69 -26.07
N PHE A 408 -15.65 -6.82 -26.30
CA PHE A 408 -15.71 -5.49 -25.67
C PHE A 408 -16.54 -5.50 -24.40
N ALA A 409 -15.87 -5.56 -23.25
CA ALA A 409 -16.50 -5.56 -21.93
C ALA A 409 -16.66 -4.12 -21.38
N THR A 410 -17.90 -3.64 -21.31
CA THR A 410 -18.21 -2.27 -20.83
C THR A 410 -19.69 -2.13 -20.48
N HIS A 411 -20.04 -1.23 -19.55
CA HIS A 411 -21.43 -0.84 -19.28
C HIS A 411 -21.73 0.62 -19.69
N ASN A 412 -20.78 1.26 -20.39
CA ASN A 412 -20.93 2.64 -20.84
C ASN A 412 -21.60 2.68 -22.23
N ALA A 413 -22.77 3.30 -22.32
CA ALA A 413 -23.55 3.33 -23.57
C ALA A 413 -22.84 4.07 -24.70
N HIS A 414 -22.11 5.15 -24.40
CA HIS A 414 -21.30 5.85 -25.41
C HIS A 414 -20.19 4.94 -25.96
N THR A 415 -19.48 4.23 -25.08
CA THR A 415 -18.45 3.26 -25.50
C THR A 415 -19.05 2.16 -26.37
N VAL A 416 -20.21 1.60 -26.00
CA VAL A 416 -20.90 0.58 -26.81
C VAL A 416 -21.27 1.14 -28.19
N ALA A 417 -21.89 2.32 -28.23
CA ALA A 417 -22.27 2.97 -29.49
C ALA A 417 -21.05 3.24 -30.39
N ALA A 418 -19.95 3.73 -29.82
CA ALA A 418 -18.72 4.03 -30.55
C ALA A 418 -18.10 2.76 -31.15
N VAL A 419 -18.05 1.67 -30.38
CA VAL A 419 -17.55 0.37 -30.86
C VAL A 419 -18.42 -0.19 -31.99
N MET A 420 -19.75 -0.12 -31.84
CA MET A 420 -20.69 -0.58 -32.88
C MET A 420 -20.52 0.22 -34.18
N GLU A 421 -20.34 1.54 -34.08
CA GLU A 421 -20.06 2.40 -35.22
C GLU A 421 -18.71 2.05 -35.88
N MET A 422 -17.66 1.85 -35.07
CA MET A 422 -16.32 1.50 -35.55
C MET A 422 -16.27 0.12 -36.24
N ALA A 423 -17.13 -0.82 -35.86
CA ALA A 423 -17.05 -2.19 -36.34
C ALA A 423 -17.32 -2.31 -37.86
N GLN A 424 -18.21 -1.50 -38.45
CA GLN A 424 -18.47 -1.47 -39.89
C GLN A 424 -18.61 -2.86 -40.57
N GLY A 425 -19.27 -3.80 -39.89
CA GLY A 425 -19.46 -5.19 -40.39
C GLY A 425 -18.39 -6.21 -39.99
N LYS A 426 -17.38 -5.82 -39.20
CA LYS A 426 -16.44 -6.74 -38.54
C LYS A 426 -17.16 -7.55 -37.45
N GLU A 427 -16.74 -8.79 -37.26
CA GLU A 427 -17.25 -9.63 -36.17
C GLU A 427 -16.63 -9.25 -34.83
N PHE A 428 -17.47 -9.15 -33.80
CA PHE A 428 -17.08 -8.93 -32.42
C PHE A 428 -18.21 -9.38 -31.49
N GLU A 429 -17.93 -9.47 -30.19
CA GLU A 429 -18.97 -9.56 -29.16
C GLU A 429 -18.84 -8.43 -28.15
N LEU A 430 -19.96 -8.05 -27.56
CA LEU A 430 -19.99 -7.23 -26.35
C LEU A 430 -19.97 -8.13 -25.12
N GLN A 431 -19.53 -7.60 -23.99
CA GLN A 431 -19.63 -8.32 -22.72
C GLN A 431 -20.15 -7.42 -21.60
N ARG A 432 -20.89 -8.04 -20.68
CA ARG A 432 -21.49 -7.36 -19.54
C ARG A 432 -21.39 -8.14 -18.24
N LEU A 433 -21.64 -7.39 -17.19
CA LEU A 433 -21.82 -7.82 -15.81
C LEU A 433 -23.06 -8.69 -15.59
N HIS A 434 -23.03 -9.86 -14.93
CA HIS A 434 -24.27 -10.38 -14.32
C HIS A 434 -24.80 -9.42 -13.25
N GLY A 435 -26.12 -9.18 -13.21
CA GLY A 435 -26.72 -8.17 -12.33
C GLY A 435 -26.50 -6.72 -12.76
N MET A 436 -25.79 -6.46 -13.88
CA MET A 436 -25.47 -5.09 -14.33
C MET A 436 -25.62 -4.90 -15.84
N GLY A 437 -26.05 -3.71 -16.26
CA GLY A 437 -26.16 -3.34 -17.67
C GLY A 437 -27.32 -4.00 -18.43
N GLU A 438 -28.23 -4.72 -17.76
CA GLU A 438 -29.35 -5.42 -18.42
C GLU A 438 -30.18 -4.47 -19.28
N ALA A 439 -30.54 -3.31 -18.72
CA ALA A 439 -31.29 -2.28 -19.43
C ALA A 439 -30.58 -1.74 -20.69
N LEU A 440 -29.24 -1.79 -20.75
CA LEU A 440 -28.46 -1.40 -21.93
C LEU A 440 -28.47 -2.50 -22.98
N PHE A 441 -28.10 -3.72 -22.59
CA PHE A 441 -27.86 -4.81 -23.52
C PHE A 441 -29.13 -5.50 -24.00
N ASP A 442 -30.21 -5.47 -23.22
CA ASP A 442 -31.52 -5.99 -23.64
C ASP A 442 -32.09 -5.22 -24.84
N GLN A 443 -31.59 -4.00 -25.09
CA GLN A 443 -31.93 -3.23 -26.27
C GLN A 443 -31.19 -3.71 -27.52
N LEU A 444 -30.07 -4.42 -27.38
CA LEU A 444 -29.16 -4.80 -28.47
C LEU A 444 -29.28 -6.28 -28.83
N VAL A 445 -29.36 -7.15 -27.82
CA VAL A 445 -29.36 -8.61 -28.00
C VAL A 445 -30.68 -9.08 -28.62
N GLY A 446 -30.58 -10.01 -29.57
CA GLY A 446 -31.74 -10.60 -30.25
C GLY A 446 -32.27 -9.76 -31.42
N ARG A 447 -31.60 -8.66 -31.80
CA ARG A 447 -31.87 -7.95 -33.05
C ARG A 447 -31.16 -8.61 -34.23
N ASP A 448 -31.84 -8.68 -35.37
CA ASP A 448 -31.26 -9.22 -36.60
C ASP A 448 -30.34 -8.23 -37.31
N THR A 449 -30.44 -6.92 -37.03
CA THR A 449 -29.64 -5.90 -37.71
C THR A 449 -29.33 -4.69 -36.80
N PRO A 450 -28.07 -4.43 -36.43
CA PRO A 450 -26.93 -5.36 -36.54
C PRO A 450 -27.05 -6.52 -35.54
N LYS A 451 -26.70 -7.74 -35.96
CA LYS A 451 -26.60 -8.90 -35.06
C LYS A 451 -25.38 -8.73 -34.15
N VAL A 452 -25.61 -8.45 -32.87
CA VAL A 452 -24.53 -8.27 -31.87
C VAL A 452 -24.70 -9.30 -30.76
N ALA A 453 -23.69 -10.15 -30.58
CA ALA A 453 -23.64 -11.07 -29.45
C ALA A 453 -23.25 -10.33 -28.17
N CYS A 454 -23.87 -10.70 -27.05
CA CYS A 454 -23.47 -10.22 -25.72
C CYS A 454 -23.19 -11.40 -24.80
N ARG A 455 -21.99 -11.46 -24.25
CA ARG A 455 -21.62 -12.44 -23.22
C ARG A 455 -21.75 -11.86 -21.82
N ILE A 456 -22.42 -12.58 -20.95
CA ILE A 456 -22.57 -12.24 -19.53
C ILE A 456 -21.42 -12.91 -18.78
N TYR A 457 -20.56 -12.10 -18.16
CA TYR A 457 -19.59 -12.56 -17.19
C TYR A 457 -20.33 -12.82 -15.86
N ALA A 458 -20.41 -14.08 -15.47
CA ALA A 458 -21.31 -14.56 -14.43
C ALA A 458 -20.53 -15.14 -13.24
N PRO A 459 -20.57 -14.47 -12.07
CA PRO A 459 -19.94 -14.97 -10.86
C PRO A 459 -20.62 -16.25 -10.37
N VAL A 460 -19.82 -17.23 -9.97
CA VAL A 460 -20.25 -18.55 -9.47
C VAL A 460 -19.41 -18.90 -8.25
N GLY A 461 -20.06 -19.10 -7.11
CA GLY A 461 -19.38 -19.52 -5.89
C GLY A 461 -20.21 -19.31 -4.64
N SER A 462 -19.70 -19.75 -3.50
CA SER A 462 -20.40 -19.61 -2.22
C SER A 462 -20.51 -18.12 -1.82
N HIS A 463 -21.48 -17.81 -0.97
CA HIS A 463 -21.61 -16.47 -0.39
C HIS A 463 -20.37 -16.06 0.41
N GLU A 464 -19.60 -17.01 0.96
CA GLU A 464 -18.36 -16.71 1.69
C GLU A 464 -17.29 -16.13 0.76
N HIS A 465 -17.11 -16.69 -0.44
CA HIS A 465 -16.13 -16.22 -1.43
C HIS A 465 -16.60 -14.99 -2.22
N LEU A 466 -17.92 -14.79 -2.35
CA LEU A 466 -18.50 -13.62 -3.03
C LEU A 466 -18.09 -12.28 -2.41
N LEU A 467 -17.87 -12.23 -1.11
CA LEU A 467 -17.89 -10.98 -0.37
C LEU A 467 -16.65 -10.09 -0.60
N ALA A 468 -15.45 -10.70 -0.71
CA ALA A 468 -14.24 -9.97 -1.08
C ALA A 468 -14.35 -9.41 -2.51
N TYR A 469 -14.96 -10.17 -3.42
CA TYR A 469 -15.28 -9.74 -4.77
C TYR A 469 -16.33 -8.62 -4.80
N LEU A 470 -17.33 -8.67 -3.91
CA LEU A 470 -18.45 -7.73 -3.89
C LEU A 470 -18.01 -6.30 -3.55
N VAL A 471 -17.08 -6.10 -2.61
CA VAL A 471 -16.55 -4.77 -2.27
C VAL A 471 -15.90 -4.12 -3.49
N ARG A 472 -15.01 -4.84 -4.19
CA ARG A 472 -14.39 -4.35 -5.44
C ARG A 472 -15.44 -4.09 -6.53
N ARG A 473 -16.41 -5.00 -6.69
CA ARG A 473 -17.52 -4.84 -7.64
C ARG A 473 -18.36 -3.58 -7.36
N LEU A 474 -18.56 -3.24 -6.10
CA LEU A 474 -19.27 -2.03 -5.69
C LEU A 474 -18.43 -0.78 -5.95
N LEU A 475 -17.13 -0.77 -5.62
CA LEU A 475 -16.24 0.36 -5.90
C LEU A 475 -16.16 0.67 -7.41
N GLU A 476 -16.05 -0.36 -8.25
CA GLU A 476 -16.01 -0.22 -9.72
C GLU A 476 -17.22 0.55 -10.28
N ASN A 477 -18.40 0.39 -9.66
CA ASN A 477 -19.67 0.85 -10.22
C ASN A 477 -20.34 1.97 -9.41
N GLY A 478 -19.98 2.11 -8.14
CA GLY A 478 -20.46 3.11 -7.20
C GLY A 478 -19.58 4.36 -7.10
N ALA A 479 -18.38 4.37 -7.69
CA ALA A 479 -17.63 5.63 -7.76
C ALA A 479 -18.46 6.70 -8.51
N ASN A 480 -18.55 7.92 -7.98
CA ASN A 480 -19.29 9.07 -8.57
C ASN A 480 -18.98 9.36 -10.06
N SER A 481 -17.86 8.84 -10.58
CA SER A 481 -17.49 8.92 -12.00
C SER A 481 -18.09 7.81 -12.90
N SER A 482 -18.70 6.79 -12.30
CA SER A 482 -19.31 5.64 -12.98
C SER A 482 -20.46 6.09 -13.86
N PHE A 483 -20.57 5.49 -15.04
CA PHE A 483 -21.65 5.78 -15.99
C PHE A 483 -23.01 5.33 -15.46
N VAL A 484 -23.04 4.25 -14.67
CA VAL A 484 -24.29 3.67 -14.12
C VAL A 484 -24.91 4.61 -13.08
N HIS A 485 -24.09 5.35 -12.33
CA HIS A 485 -24.52 6.29 -11.29
C HIS A 485 -25.16 7.57 -11.85
N ARG A 486 -24.77 8.00 -13.06
CA ARG A 486 -25.17 9.30 -13.62
C ARG A 486 -26.42 9.28 -14.50
N ILE A 487 -27.19 8.19 -14.52
CA ILE A 487 -28.35 8.03 -15.43
C ILE A 487 -29.56 8.82 -14.90
N HIS A 488 -29.64 10.11 -15.22
CA HIS A 488 -30.81 10.96 -14.99
C HIS A 488 -31.18 11.75 -16.26
N GLU A 489 -32.46 12.11 -16.43
CA GLU A 489 -32.97 12.78 -17.66
C GLU A 489 -32.32 14.15 -17.90
N ASP A 490 -31.88 14.84 -16.85
CA ASP A 490 -31.36 16.21 -16.92
C ASP A 490 -29.88 16.32 -17.37
N ASP A 491 -29.13 15.20 -17.43
CA ASP A 491 -27.67 15.19 -17.72
C ASP A 491 -27.29 14.38 -18.98
N LEU A 492 -28.25 14.17 -19.89
CA LEU A 492 -28.10 13.22 -20.99
C LEU A 492 -26.97 13.60 -21.97
N ASP A 493 -26.78 14.89 -22.25
CA ASP A 493 -25.73 15.36 -23.16
C ASP A 493 -24.32 15.17 -22.57
N HIS A 494 -24.17 15.22 -21.25
CA HIS A 494 -22.90 14.93 -20.58
C HIS A 494 -22.56 13.43 -20.58
N LEU A 495 -23.57 12.56 -20.41
CA LEU A 495 -23.41 11.10 -20.46
C LEU A 495 -22.94 10.56 -21.81
N ILE A 496 -23.36 11.22 -22.90
CA ILE A 496 -23.02 10.84 -24.28
C ILE A 496 -21.92 11.71 -24.90
N ALA A 497 -21.25 12.53 -24.08
CA ALA A 497 -20.16 13.38 -24.56
C ALA A 497 -18.96 12.54 -25.03
N ASP A 498 -18.32 13.00 -26.11
CA ASP A 498 -17.13 12.34 -26.65
C ASP A 498 -15.94 12.48 -25.68
N PRO A 499 -15.42 11.37 -25.14
CA PRO A 499 -14.30 11.41 -24.20
C PRO A 499 -13.01 11.99 -24.83
N ALA A 500 -12.82 11.86 -26.15
CA ALA A 500 -11.66 12.43 -26.83
C ALA A 500 -11.76 13.97 -26.87
N ALA A 501 -12.95 14.52 -27.15
CA ALA A 501 -13.20 15.95 -27.03
C ALA A 501 -13.02 16.45 -25.58
N GLN A 502 -13.56 15.73 -24.59
CA GLN A 502 -13.39 16.07 -23.17
C GLN A 502 -11.92 16.08 -22.73
N LEU A 503 -11.12 15.13 -23.20
CA LEU A 503 -9.71 15.04 -22.84
C LEU A 503 -8.88 16.15 -23.52
N ARG A 504 -9.17 16.49 -24.78
CA ARG A 504 -8.42 17.52 -25.54
C ARG A 504 -8.51 18.91 -24.93
N ILE A 505 -9.60 19.23 -24.23
CA ILE A 505 -9.76 20.51 -23.53
C ILE A 505 -9.14 20.55 -22.13
N CYS A 506 -8.59 19.42 -21.65
CA CYS A 506 -7.95 19.35 -20.34
C CYS A 506 -6.47 19.78 -20.44
N GLU A 507 -6.07 20.80 -19.68
CA GLU A 507 -4.68 21.18 -19.52
C GLU A 507 -4.32 21.28 -18.02
N PRO A 508 -3.37 20.46 -17.50
CA PRO A 508 -2.67 19.36 -18.17
C PRO A 508 -3.57 18.13 -18.42
N LEU A 509 -3.15 17.26 -19.36
CA LEU A 509 -3.85 16.01 -19.68
C LEU A 509 -3.92 15.02 -18.50
N ARG A 510 -2.91 15.01 -17.61
CA ARG A 510 -2.96 14.24 -16.36
C ARG A 510 -3.90 14.88 -15.34
N ASN A 511 -4.36 14.14 -14.35
CA ASN A 511 -5.18 14.70 -13.27
C ASN A 511 -4.32 15.49 -12.27
N PRO A 512 -4.43 16.83 -12.17
CA PRO A 512 -3.59 17.64 -11.28
C PRO A 512 -3.90 17.43 -9.79
N ARG A 513 -5.03 16.79 -9.45
CA ARG A 513 -5.41 16.49 -8.06
C ARG A 513 -4.77 15.22 -7.51
N ILE A 514 -4.14 14.43 -8.36
CA ILE A 514 -3.45 13.20 -7.96
C ILE A 514 -1.95 13.48 -8.04
N ALA A 515 -1.35 13.74 -6.88
CA ALA A 515 0.07 14.05 -6.77
C ALA A 515 0.91 12.82 -7.12
N LEU A 516 1.87 13.00 -8.03
CA LEU A 516 2.88 11.97 -8.34
C LEU A 516 3.53 11.41 -7.06
N PRO A 517 3.99 10.15 -7.07
CA PRO A 517 4.65 9.56 -5.90
C PRO A 517 5.80 10.41 -5.34
N ARG A 518 6.62 11.01 -6.22
CA ARG A 518 7.72 11.91 -5.82
C ARG A 518 7.26 13.20 -5.11
N ASP A 519 6.03 13.64 -5.38
CA ASP A 519 5.46 14.94 -5.00
C ASP A 519 4.36 14.81 -3.92
N ILE A 520 4.17 13.61 -3.34
CA ILE A 520 3.05 13.32 -2.43
C ILE A 520 3.04 14.17 -1.15
N TYR A 521 4.20 14.69 -0.73
CA TYR A 521 4.34 15.60 0.42
C TYR A 521 4.27 17.08 0.04
N GLY A 522 3.89 17.38 -1.21
CA GLY A 522 3.72 18.74 -1.73
C GLY A 522 4.99 19.57 -1.63
N LYS A 523 4.85 20.82 -1.17
CA LYS A 523 5.98 21.77 -1.06
C LYS A 523 6.87 21.53 0.16
N ALA A 524 6.48 20.64 1.08
CA ALA A 524 7.23 20.41 2.31
C ALA A 524 8.56 19.71 2.03
N ARG A 525 8.55 18.67 1.18
CA ARG A 525 9.73 17.90 0.76
C ARG A 525 9.44 17.03 -0.45
N ARG A 526 10.48 16.61 -1.17
CA ARG A 526 10.42 15.51 -2.15
C ARG A 526 10.35 14.16 -1.41
N ASN A 527 9.59 13.21 -1.95
CA ASN A 527 9.60 11.82 -1.49
C ASN A 527 10.86 11.08 -1.99
N SER A 528 11.30 10.04 -1.29
CA SER A 528 12.35 9.13 -1.75
C SER A 528 11.94 8.38 -3.03
N ALA A 529 12.89 8.21 -3.95
CA ALA A 529 12.67 7.47 -5.19
C ALA A 529 12.63 5.95 -4.96
N GLY A 530 11.67 5.29 -5.60
CA GLY A 530 11.46 3.84 -5.56
C GLY A 530 12.12 3.05 -6.68
N LEU A 531 12.17 1.73 -6.48
CA LEU A 531 12.53 0.71 -7.46
C LEU A 531 11.34 -0.22 -7.68
N ASP A 532 10.88 -0.33 -8.93
CA ASP A 532 9.82 -1.27 -9.31
C ASP A 532 10.41 -2.66 -9.59
N PHE A 533 10.23 -3.59 -8.65
CA PHE A 533 10.72 -4.96 -8.79
C PHE A 533 9.96 -5.80 -9.84
N SER A 534 8.92 -5.25 -10.47
CA SER A 534 8.27 -5.87 -11.64
C SER A 534 8.83 -5.38 -12.97
N ASP A 535 9.60 -4.28 -12.99
CA ASP A 535 10.23 -3.77 -14.21
C ASP A 535 11.53 -4.55 -14.49
N ARG A 536 11.45 -5.53 -15.39
CA ARG A 536 12.58 -6.37 -15.80
C ARG A 536 13.76 -5.55 -16.36
N SER A 537 13.50 -4.43 -17.04
CA SER A 537 14.57 -3.57 -17.57
C SER A 537 15.34 -2.85 -16.47
N LEU A 538 14.63 -2.45 -15.41
CA LEU A 538 15.24 -1.88 -14.21
C LEU A 538 16.00 -2.94 -13.42
N LEU A 539 15.44 -4.13 -13.25
CA LEU A 539 16.08 -5.26 -12.56
C LEU A 539 17.38 -5.70 -13.23
N LEU A 540 17.43 -5.74 -14.57
CA LEU A 540 18.66 -6.04 -15.31
C LEU A 540 19.77 -5.01 -15.04
N LYS A 541 19.41 -3.73 -14.99
CA LYS A 541 20.37 -2.65 -14.67
C LYS A 541 20.87 -2.78 -13.23
N LEU A 542 19.96 -3.01 -12.28
CA LEU A 542 20.30 -3.20 -10.88
C LEU A 542 21.21 -4.43 -10.70
N SER A 543 20.86 -5.56 -11.32
CA SER A 543 21.65 -6.80 -11.31
C SER A 543 23.06 -6.55 -11.82
N ALA A 544 23.22 -5.87 -12.96
CA ALA A 544 24.53 -5.54 -13.50
C ALA A 544 25.35 -4.65 -12.55
N GLN A 545 24.73 -3.62 -11.97
CA GLN A 545 25.39 -2.71 -11.02
C GLN A 545 25.83 -3.44 -9.75
N MET A 546 24.95 -4.22 -9.13
CA MET A 546 25.25 -4.96 -7.90
C MET A 546 26.27 -6.09 -8.15
N THR A 547 26.20 -6.76 -9.29
CA THR A 547 27.19 -7.79 -9.66
C THR A 547 28.58 -7.19 -9.86
N GLN A 548 28.69 -5.96 -10.38
CA GLN A 548 29.99 -5.26 -10.46
C GLN A 548 30.54 -4.86 -9.08
N LEU A 549 29.66 -4.65 -8.11
CA LEU A 549 30.04 -4.34 -6.73
C LEU A 549 30.43 -5.61 -5.94
N ALA A 550 29.91 -6.76 -6.35
CA ALA A 550 30.26 -8.07 -5.79
C ALA A 550 31.76 -8.34 -5.96
N GLY A 551 32.52 -8.29 -4.87
CA GLY A 551 33.97 -8.49 -4.89
C GLY A 551 34.81 -7.20 -4.91
N LYS A 552 34.19 -6.02 -4.76
CA LYS A 552 34.91 -4.74 -4.58
C LYS A 552 35.85 -4.77 -3.36
N GLY A 553 35.55 -5.57 -2.34
CA GLY A 553 36.33 -5.69 -1.11
C GLY A 553 36.32 -4.39 -0.33
N TRP A 554 35.18 -4.08 0.30
CA TRP A 554 34.99 -2.82 1.02
C TRP A 554 36.03 -2.62 2.12
N ARG A 555 36.38 -1.36 2.38
CA ARG A 555 37.25 -0.98 3.50
C ARG A 555 36.56 0.10 4.31
N GLY A 556 36.57 -0.07 5.62
CA GLY A 556 36.15 0.95 6.56
C GLY A 556 37.03 0.97 7.80
N GLY A 557 36.79 1.95 8.66
CA GLY A 557 37.48 2.11 9.93
C GLY A 557 37.16 3.47 10.54
N PRO A 558 37.83 3.87 11.64
CA PRO A 558 37.58 5.16 12.24
C PRO A 558 37.88 6.27 11.24
N LEU A 559 36.89 7.13 11.06
CA LEU A 559 36.94 8.30 10.19
C LEU A 559 36.88 9.54 11.07
N VAL A 560 38.06 10.10 11.34
CA VAL A 560 38.25 11.21 12.27
C VAL A 560 38.86 12.38 11.50
N ALA A 561 38.22 13.55 11.57
CA ALA A 561 38.65 14.76 10.84
C ALA A 561 38.88 14.51 9.34
N GLY A 562 38.11 13.59 8.73
CA GLY A 562 38.17 13.26 7.31
C GLY A 562 39.26 12.27 6.93
N VAL A 563 40.04 11.77 7.90
CA VAL A 563 41.07 10.75 7.68
C VAL A 563 40.53 9.40 8.12
N MET A 564 40.46 8.45 7.19
CA MET A 564 40.05 7.08 7.48
C MET A 564 41.26 6.22 7.80
N ARG A 565 41.26 5.59 8.98
CA ARG A 565 42.25 4.60 9.33
C ARG A 565 41.83 3.22 8.83
N THR A 566 42.74 2.51 8.16
CA THR A 566 42.46 1.17 7.58
C THR A 566 43.57 0.14 7.84
N ASP A 567 44.53 0.43 8.73
CA ASP A 567 45.51 -0.55 9.21
C ASP A 567 44.88 -1.55 10.18
N GLN A 568 45.51 -2.72 10.33
CA GLN A 568 45.03 -3.80 11.21
C GLN A 568 43.57 -4.21 10.93
N ALA A 569 43.11 -4.06 9.67
CA ALA A 569 41.73 -4.32 9.30
C ALA A 569 41.39 -5.81 9.40
N GLN A 570 40.27 -6.11 10.06
CA GLN A 570 39.70 -7.45 10.24
C GLN A 570 38.64 -7.72 9.17
N ALA A 571 38.43 -8.98 8.81
CA ALA A 571 37.40 -9.35 7.84
C ALA A 571 36.00 -9.14 8.45
N VAL A 572 35.10 -8.55 7.67
CA VAL A 572 33.67 -8.55 7.96
C VAL A 572 33.07 -9.72 7.21
N MET A 573 32.31 -10.56 7.93
CA MET A 573 31.71 -11.79 7.39
C MET A 573 30.25 -11.54 7.05
N SER A 574 29.77 -12.14 5.96
CA SER A 574 28.34 -12.09 5.63
C SER A 574 27.55 -13.04 6.54
N PRO A 575 26.40 -12.62 7.10
CA PRO A 575 25.54 -13.53 7.86
C PRO A 575 24.92 -14.65 7.01
N ALA A 576 24.83 -14.44 5.69
CA ALA A 576 24.21 -15.41 4.79
C ALA A 576 25.17 -16.55 4.40
N ASP A 577 26.46 -16.34 4.59
CA ASP A 577 27.52 -17.25 4.15
C ASP A 577 28.80 -16.90 4.90
N ALA A 578 29.16 -17.76 5.87
CA ALA A 578 30.31 -17.56 6.74
C ALA A 578 31.67 -17.63 6.02
N GLN A 579 31.71 -17.93 4.71
CA GLN A 579 32.94 -17.84 3.91
C GLN A 579 33.03 -16.54 3.12
N ARG A 580 31.93 -15.79 3.01
CA ARG A 580 31.86 -14.58 2.22
C ARG A 580 32.31 -13.36 3.02
N GLN A 581 33.24 -12.62 2.42
CA GLN A 581 33.86 -11.44 3.03
C GLN A 581 33.51 -10.19 2.21
N PRO A 582 32.41 -9.47 2.53
CA PRO A 582 32.08 -8.20 1.88
C PRO A 582 33.23 -7.18 1.92
N GLY A 583 33.99 -7.16 3.01
CA GLY A 583 35.08 -6.20 3.18
C GLY A 583 35.90 -6.41 4.44
N LYS A 584 36.64 -5.36 4.82
CA LYS A 584 37.45 -5.31 6.03
C LYS A 584 37.23 -4.02 6.81
N ILE A 585 37.25 -4.11 8.13
CA ILE A 585 37.04 -2.99 9.04
C ILE A 585 38.20 -2.87 10.03
N THR A 586 38.66 -1.64 10.28
CA THR A 586 39.56 -1.31 11.38
C THR A 586 38.76 -0.81 12.57
N TRP A 587 39.00 -1.34 13.76
CA TRP A 587 38.31 -0.89 14.97
C TRP A 587 38.94 0.38 15.55
N ALA A 588 38.10 1.29 16.01
CA ALA A 588 38.48 2.48 16.74
C ALA A 588 39.07 2.12 18.10
N GLY A 589 40.18 2.77 18.47
CA GLY A 589 40.74 2.69 19.82
C GLY A 589 40.55 3.97 20.61
N GLU A 590 41.03 4.00 21.84
CA GLU A 590 40.97 5.17 22.74
C GLU A 590 41.55 6.45 22.11
N ARG A 591 42.64 6.33 21.34
CA ARG A 591 43.24 7.48 20.61
C ARG A 591 42.29 8.07 19.57
N ASP A 592 41.58 7.20 18.83
CA ASP A 592 40.61 7.63 17.83
C ASP A 592 39.40 8.33 18.51
N VAL A 593 38.95 7.79 19.65
CA VAL A 593 37.90 8.39 20.49
C VAL A 593 38.28 9.79 20.96
N GLN A 594 39.46 9.95 21.56
CA GLN A 594 39.93 11.25 22.04
C GLN A 594 40.05 12.27 20.91
N ALA A 595 40.68 11.88 19.78
CA ALA A 595 40.84 12.76 18.62
C ALA A 595 39.49 13.20 18.03
N ALA A 596 38.50 12.30 17.95
CA ALA A 596 37.16 12.63 17.45
C ALA A 596 36.43 13.60 18.39
N LEU A 597 36.52 13.39 19.71
CA LEU A 597 35.89 14.27 20.70
C LEU A 597 36.52 15.67 20.70
N GLU A 598 37.86 15.77 20.65
CA GLU A 598 38.57 17.04 20.54
C GLU A 598 38.19 17.80 19.27
N ALA A 599 38.17 17.12 18.12
CA ALA A 599 37.83 17.75 16.85
C ALA A 599 36.36 18.19 16.79
N ALA A 600 35.43 17.37 17.29
CA ALA A 600 34.00 17.69 17.32
C ALA A 600 33.70 18.89 18.24
N ASP A 601 34.28 18.91 19.44
CA ASP A 601 34.09 20.00 20.40
C ASP A 601 34.64 21.32 19.86
N ALA A 602 35.82 21.30 19.24
CA ALA A 602 36.42 22.48 18.62
C ALA A 602 35.64 23.00 17.40
N ALA A 603 35.03 22.11 16.60
CA ALA A 603 34.30 22.49 15.38
C ALA A 603 32.83 22.87 15.61
N TRP A 604 32.24 22.47 16.74
CA TRP A 604 30.83 22.69 17.03
C TRP A 604 30.40 24.17 16.96
N PRO A 605 31.12 25.16 17.54
CA PRO A 605 30.68 26.56 17.50
C PRO A 605 30.44 27.09 16.08
N ASP A 606 31.34 26.78 15.14
CA ASP A 606 31.21 27.20 13.74
C ASP A 606 30.05 26.50 13.03
N TRP A 607 29.78 25.24 13.37
CA TRP A 607 28.64 24.50 12.83
C TRP A 607 27.30 24.99 13.39
N GLU A 608 27.22 25.34 14.67
CA GLU A 608 26.04 25.97 15.28
C GLU A 608 25.73 27.31 14.61
N ALA A 609 26.78 28.10 14.33
CA ALA A 609 26.69 29.39 13.66
C ALA A 609 26.31 29.29 12.16
N THR A 610 26.52 28.13 11.52
CA THR A 610 26.10 27.90 10.13
C THR A 610 24.58 28.01 10.02
N PRO A 611 24.01 28.83 9.11
CA PRO A 611 22.56 29.02 9.01
C PRO A 611 21.80 27.70 8.84
N ALA A 612 20.64 27.58 9.50
CA ALA A 612 19.80 26.37 9.43
C ALA A 612 19.40 25.97 8.01
N LYS A 613 19.23 26.97 7.13
CA LYS A 613 18.97 26.75 5.70
C LYS A 613 20.15 26.03 5.03
N ASP A 614 21.38 26.45 5.30
CA ASP A 614 22.56 25.88 4.65
C ASP A 614 22.82 24.46 5.15
N ARG A 615 22.61 24.21 6.45
CA ARG A 615 22.61 22.85 7.01
C ARG A 615 21.56 21.96 6.35
N ALA A 616 20.34 22.47 6.16
CA ALA A 616 19.27 21.75 5.48
C ALA A 616 19.59 21.46 4.00
N ASP A 617 20.18 22.42 3.28
CA ASP A 617 20.60 22.26 1.88
C ASP A 617 21.69 21.15 1.76
N ILE A 618 22.59 21.03 2.75
CA ILE A 618 23.57 19.93 2.79
C ILE A 618 22.87 18.57 3.02
N LEU A 619 21.93 18.48 3.95
CA LEU A 619 21.16 17.24 4.20
C LEU A 619 20.41 16.77 2.94
N GLU A 620 19.84 17.69 2.17
CA GLU A 620 19.19 17.33 0.90
C GLU A 620 20.19 16.81 -0.14
N LYS A 621 21.43 17.34 -0.17
CA LYS A 621 22.50 16.77 -1.00
C LYS A 621 22.91 15.37 -0.54
N VAL A 622 22.88 15.08 0.77
CA VAL A 622 23.10 13.72 1.29
C VAL A 622 22.04 12.78 0.72
N ALA A 623 20.75 13.17 0.79
CA ALA A 623 19.65 12.41 0.20
C ALA A 623 19.85 12.13 -1.29
N ASP A 624 20.25 13.13 -2.08
CA ASP A 624 20.49 12.96 -3.51
C ASP A 624 21.70 12.05 -3.80
N LEU A 625 22.76 12.10 -2.98
CA LEU A 625 23.89 11.16 -3.08
C LEU A 625 23.49 9.73 -2.73
N TYR A 626 22.63 9.53 -1.73
CA TYR A 626 22.14 8.19 -1.38
C TYR A 626 21.30 7.59 -2.50
N GLU A 627 20.40 8.36 -3.13
CA GLU A 627 19.66 7.91 -4.32
C GLU A 627 20.61 7.60 -5.48
N LYS A 628 21.63 8.43 -5.71
CA LYS A 628 22.65 8.19 -6.76
C LYS A 628 23.46 6.91 -6.52
N HIS A 629 23.73 6.59 -5.26
CA HIS A 629 24.52 5.42 -4.83
C HIS A 629 23.63 4.27 -4.31
N GLN A 630 22.36 4.21 -4.73
CA GLN A 630 21.37 3.25 -4.24
C GLN A 630 21.84 1.79 -4.37
N ALA A 631 22.35 1.36 -5.55
CA ALA A 631 22.82 -0.01 -5.74
C ALA A 631 24.02 -0.37 -4.84
N GLU A 632 24.89 0.60 -4.55
CA GLU A 632 26.03 0.46 -3.66
C GLU A 632 25.60 0.28 -2.20
N LEU A 633 24.70 1.13 -1.73
CA LEU A 633 24.16 1.05 -0.37
C LEU A 633 23.31 -0.21 -0.17
N MET A 634 22.48 -0.57 -1.16
CA MET A 634 21.72 -1.83 -1.15
C MET A 634 22.66 -3.04 -1.07
N SER A 635 23.74 -3.06 -1.86
CA SER A 635 24.70 -4.18 -1.85
C SER A 635 25.35 -4.37 -0.48
N LEU A 636 25.68 -3.28 0.22
CA LEU A 636 26.21 -3.34 1.58
C LEU A 636 25.15 -3.86 2.56
N CYS A 637 23.91 -3.33 2.54
CA CYS A 637 22.84 -3.83 3.40
C CYS A 637 22.53 -5.32 3.19
N VAL A 638 22.61 -5.81 1.95
CA VAL A 638 22.40 -7.23 1.62
C VAL A 638 23.56 -8.09 2.14
N GLU A 639 24.79 -7.73 1.80
CA GLU A 639 25.96 -8.58 2.08
C GLU A 639 26.43 -8.50 3.54
N GLU A 640 26.36 -7.32 4.15
CA GLU A 640 26.81 -7.08 5.53
C GLU A 640 25.71 -7.36 6.56
N ALA A 641 24.47 -6.95 6.29
CA ALA A 641 23.37 -7.07 7.25
C ALA A 641 22.34 -8.17 6.92
N GLY A 642 22.55 -8.93 5.84
CA GLY A 642 21.69 -10.05 5.47
C GLY A 642 20.29 -9.65 4.98
N LYS A 643 20.07 -8.40 4.57
CA LYS A 643 18.75 -7.92 4.18
C LYS A 643 18.33 -8.42 2.81
N SER A 644 17.07 -8.84 2.67
CA SER A 644 16.46 -9.06 1.36
C SER A 644 16.57 -7.81 0.48
N LEU A 645 16.54 -7.96 -0.84
CA LEU A 645 16.61 -6.81 -1.76
C LEU A 645 15.52 -5.77 -1.52
N ARG A 646 14.30 -6.23 -1.18
CA ARG A 646 13.17 -5.35 -0.88
C ARG A 646 13.39 -4.56 0.40
N ASP A 647 13.93 -5.21 1.44
CA ASP A 647 14.27 -4.56 2.71
C ASP A 647 15.43 -3.59 2.58
N ALA A 648 16.48 -3.95 1.83
CA ALA A 648 17.62 -3.08 1.56
C ALA A 648 17.20 -1.82 0.79
N HIS A 649 16.33 -1.98 -0.21
CA HIS A 649 15.76 -0.84 -0.93
C HIS A 649 14.91 0.06 -0.02
N ALA A 650 14.01 -0.54 0.78
CA ALA A 650 13.17 0.21 1.71
C ALA A 650 14.01 1.03 2.71
N GLU A 651 15.14 0.47 3.16
CA GLU A 651 16.04 1.15 4.08
C GLU A 651 16.77 2.34 3.45
N VAL A 652 17.25 2.22 2.20
CA VAL A 652 17.84 3.36 1.48
C VAL A 652 16.83 4.49 1.35
N ARG A 653 15.57 4.16 1.03
CA ARG A 653 14.48 5.15 0.96
C ARG A 653 14.22 5.83 2.29
N GLU A 654 14.17 5.07 3.37
CA GLU A 654 13.96 5.60 4.72
C GLU A 654 15.10 6.56 5.13
N ALA A 655 16.36 6.22 4.82
CA ALA A 655 17.51 7.08 5.06
C ALA A 655 17.42 8.41 4.28
N VAL A 656 17.02 8.35 3.01
CA VAL A 656 16.76 9.52 2.16
C VAL A 656 15.63 10.38 2.73
N ASP A 657 14.55 9.75 3.18
CA ASP A 657 13.40 10.44 3.75
C ASP A 657 13.77 11.14 5.07
N PHE A 658 14.60 10.54 5.93
CA PHE A 658 15.12 11.21 7.13
C PHE A 658 15.90 12.49 6.79
N CYS A 659 16.83 12.43 5.84
CA CYS A 659 17.59 13.59 5.39
C CYS A 659 16.66 14.73 4.93
N ARG A 660 15.72 14.44 4.03
CA ARG A 660 14.79 15.45 3.47
C ARG A 660 13.81 15.97 4.51
N TYR A 661 13.31 15.09 5.38
CA TYR A 661 12.37 15.46 6.43
C TYR A 661 13.03 16.37 7.45
N TYR A 662 14.22 16.02 7.96
CA TYR A 662 14.92 16.85 8.93
C TYR A 662 15.47 18.14 8.33
N ALA A 663 15.82 18.18 7.04
CA ALA A 663 16.10 19.43 6.33
C ALA A 663 14.89 20.38 6.35
N ALA A 664 13.69 19.88 6.02
CA ALA A 664 12.46 20.66 6.06
C ALA A 664 12.14 21.15 7.50
N GLN A 665 12.30 20.27 8.49
CA GLN A 665 12.07 20.62 9.90
C GLN A 665 13.12 21.60 10.44
N ALA A 666 14.39 21.50 10.01
CA ALA A 666 15.44 22.45 10.36
C ALA A 666 15.08 23.85 9.87
N ARG A 667 14.65 23.97 8.61
CA ARG A 667 14.20 25.24 8.04
C ARG A 667 13.01 25.80 8.82
N ARG A 668 12.06 24.96 9.21
CA ARG A 668 10.87 25.37 9.97
C ARG A 668 11.20 25.86 11.38
N LEU A 669 12.08 25.15 12.10
CA LEU A 669 12.30 25.34 13.53
C LEU A 669 13.47 26.27 13.87
N PHE A 670 14.51 26.31 13.04
CA PHE A 670 15.80 26.97 13.38
C PHE A 670 16.13 28.19 12.52
N SER A 671 15.34 28.50 11.47
CA SER A 671 15.65 29.64 10.58
C SER A 671 15.31 31.01 11.16
N ARG A 672 14.38 31.07 12.12
CA ARG A 672 13.89 32.32 12.71
C ARG A 672 13.51 32.10 14.16
N SER A 673 13.73 33.13 14.98
CA SER A 673 13.27 33.18 16.36
C SER A 673 11.75 33.39 16.40
N ALA A 674 11.07 32.76 17.34
CA ALA A 674 9.67 33.03 17.65
C ALA A 674 9.57 34.34 18.45
N VAL A 675 8.81 35.31 17.93
CA VAL A 675 8.50 36.53 18.68
C VAL A 675 7.48 36.19 19.75
N LEU A 676 7.82 36.44 21.01
CA LEU A 676 6.95 36.20 22.15
C LEU A 676 6.13 37.46 22.47
N PRO A 677 4.91 37.31 23.01
CA PRO A 677 4.15 38.44 23.51
C PRO A 677 4.90 39.13 24.65
N GLY A 678 4.80 40.45 24.71
CA GLY A 678 5.47 41.27 25.72
C GLY A 678 4.89 42.68 25.79
N PRO A 679 5.33 43.48 26.77
CA PRO A 679 4.91 44.87 26.89
C PRO A 679 5.41 45.70 25.70
N THR A 680 4.74 46.83 25.46
CA THR A 680 5.25 47.83 24.54
C THR A 680 6.64 48.32 24.94
N GLY A 681 7.50 48.61 23.97
CA GLY A 681 8.88 49.01 24.26
C GLY A 681 9.80 47.83 24.62
N GLU A 682 9.34 46.58 24.51
CA GLU A 682 10.15 45.39 24.71
C GLU A 682 10.00 44.41 23.53
N ARG A 683 11.11 43.79 23.12
CA ARG A 683 11.12 42.72 22.13
C ARG A 683 11.64 41.44 22.77
N ASN A 684 10.83 40.38 22.75
CA ASN A 684 11.15 39.07 23.29
C ASN A 684 11.22 38.05 22.16
N GLU A 685 12.36 37.38 22.00
CA GLU A 685 12.58 36.41 20.92
C GLU A 685 13.14 35.10 21.46
N LEU A 686 12.44 33.99 21.19
CA LEU A 686 12.87 32.63 21.51
C LEU A 686 13.53 31.98 20.29
N SER A 687 14.75 31.47 20.47
CA SER A 687 15.49 30.75 19.43
C SER A 687 15.91 29.36 19.91
N LEU A 688 16.05 28.43 18.96
CA LEU A 688 16.60 27.09 19.19
C LEU A 688 18.04 27.03 18.68
N ARG A 689 18.93 26.46 19.50
CA ARG A 689 20.36 26.35 19.23
C ARG A 689 20.85 24.91 19.42
N GLY A 690 21.94 24.54 18.75
CA GLY A 690 22.61 23.26 19.01
C GLY A 690 23.10 23.19 20.47
N ARG A 691 23.18 21.99 21.02
CA ARG A 691 23.62 21.74 22.40
C ARG A 691 25.14 21.61 22.52
N GLY A 692 25.80 21.00 21.52
CA GLY A 692 27.21 20.63 21.60
C GLY A 692 27.55 19.47 20.66
N THR A 693 28.40 18.57 21.15
CA THR A 693 28.68 17.28 20.50
C THR A 693 27.68 16.22 20.94
N PHE A 694 26.99 15.60 19.98
CA PHE A 694 26.08 14.47 20.20
C PHE A 694 26.78 13.14 19.90
N LEU A 695 26.56 12.17 20.78
CA LEU A 695 26.92 10.78 20.53
C LEU A 695 25.72 10.05 19.90
N CYS A 696 25.88 9.55 18.68
CA CYS A 696 24.85 8.77 17.98
C CYS A 696 25.25 7.30 17.93
N ILE A 697 24.50 6.41 18.60
CA ILE A 697 24.75 4.98 18.68
C ILE A 697 23.59 4.24 17.99
N SER A 698 23.89 3.52 16.91
CA SER A 698 22.88 2.90 16.05
C SER A 698 22.96 1.36 16.06
N PRO A 699 21.84 0.67 15.81
CA PRO A 699 21.76 -0.79 15.82
C PRO A 699 22.17 -1.39 14.46
N TRP A 700 22.38 -2.70 14.43
CA TRP A 700 22.73 -3.44 13.21
C TRP A 700 21.55 -3.74 12.30
N ASN A 701 20.32 -3.67 12.80
CA ASN A 701 19.14 -4.12 12.07
C ASN A 701 18.57 -3.08 11.10
N PHE A 702 18.90 -1.80 11.28
CA PHE A 702 18.72 -0.72 10.30
C PHE A 702 20.02 0.09 10.22
N PRO A 703 21.08 -0.52 9.67
CA PRO A 703 22.43 0.01 9.77
C PRO A 703 22.67 1.27 8.93
N LEU A 704 21.77 1.58 7.99
CA LEU A 704 21.81 2.79 7.19
C LEU A 704 20.73 3.79 7.63
N ALA A 705 19.48 3.37 7.77
CA ALA A 705 18.36 4.30 7.99
C ALA A 705 18.37 4.92 9.39
N ILE A 706 18.43 4.11 10.45
CA ILE A 706 18.44 4.62 11.83
C ILE A 706 19.74 5.37 12.10
N PHE A 707 20.88 4.85 11.63
CA PHE A 707 22.17 5.54 11.65
C PHE A 707 22.06 6.95 11.04
N THR A 708 21.56 7.04 9.81
CA THR A 708 21.39 8.32 9.11
C THR A 708 20.38 9.22 9.83
N GLY A 709 19.27 8.67 10.31
CA GLY A 709 18.24 9.42 11.02
C GLY A 709 18.75 10.11 12.28
N GLN A 710 19.48 9.39 13.14
CA GLN A 710 20.07 9.96 14.35
C GLN A 710 21.11 11.04 14.02
N VAL A 711 22.06 10.71 13.13
CA VAL A 711 23.17 11.60 12.75
C VAL A 711 22.64 12.89 12.11
N THR A 712 21.74 12.77 11.15
CA THR A 712 21.21 13.95 10.42
C THR A 712 20.29 14.79 11.29
N ALA A 713 19.56 14.22 12.24
CA ALA A 713 18.79 15.00 13.21
C ALA A 713 19.69 15.88 14.09
N ALA A 714 20.78 15.32 14.62
CA ALA A 714 21.74 16.06 15.43
C ALA A 714 22.41 17.18 14.62
N LEU A 715 22.87 16.89 13.40
CA LEU A 715 23.46 17.86 12.48
C LEU A 715 22.48 18.98 12.10
N ALA A 716 21.23 18.63 11.80
CA ALA A 716 20.16 19.58 11.46
C ALA A 716 19.93 20.60 12.59
N ALA A 717 19.95 20.15 13.84
CA ALA A 717 19.81 21.00 15.03
C ALA A 717 21.06 21.84 15.36
N GLY A 718 22.16 21.67 14.62
CA GLY A 718 23.41 22.44 14.79
C GLY A 718 24.39 21.83 15.78
N ASN A 719 24.38 20.51 15.96
CA ASN A 719 25.33 19.78 16.81
C ASN A 719 26.47 19.18 15.96
N ALA A 720 27.67 19.08 16.53
CA ALA A 720 28.68 18.15 16.04
C ALA A 720 28.29 16.72 16.43
N VAL A 721 28.79 15.71 15.73
CA VAL A 721 28.39 14.31 15.90
C VAL A 721 29.60 13.38 15.95
N VAL A 722 29.61 12.54 16.97
CA VAL A 722 30.43 11.32 17.02
C VAL A 722 29.48 10.14 16.84
N ALA A 723 29.60 9.44 15.72
CA ALA A 723 28.72 8.32 15.37
C ALA A 723 29.40 6.98 15.65
N LYS A 724 28.74 6.12 16.43
CA LYS A 724 29.19 4.76 16.76
C LYS A 724 28.19 3.75 16.18
N PRO A 725 28.49 3.12 15.03
CA PRO A 725 27.62 2.08 14.49
C PRO A 725 27.73 0.76 15.27
N ALA A 726 26.78 -0.14 15.06
CA ALA A 726 26.91 -1.52 15.53
C ALA A 726 28.11 -2.20 14.84
N GLU A 727 28.79 -3.09 15.58
CA GLU A 727 30.00 -3.76 15.10
C GLU A 727 29.74 -4.62 13.86
N GLN A 728 28.57 -5.28 13.80
CA GLN A 728 28.17 -6.14 12.70
C GLN A 728 28.01 -5.39 11.36
N THR A 729 27.81 -4.07 11.39
CA THR A 729 27.37 -3.29 10.21
C THR A 729 28.14 -1.98 10.02
N SER A 730 29.44 -2.03 10.27
CA SER A 730 30.31 -0.85 10.27
C SER A 730 30.74 -0.38 8.87
N LEU A 731 30.71 -1.22 7.83
CA LEU A 731 31.07 -0.85 6.46
C LEU A 731 30.04 0.10 5.85
N VAL A 732 28.74 -0.23 5.94
CA VAL A 732 27.68 0.64 5.42
C VAL A 732 27.64 1.99 6.13
N ALA A 733 27.84 2.01 7.45
CA ALA A 733 27.93 3.25 8.23
C ALA A 733 29.14 4.10 7.81
N THR A 734 30.32 3.49 7.65
CA THR A 734 31.52 4.20 7.19
C THR A 734 31.33 4.77 5.79
N ARG A 735 30.67 4.02 4.90
CA ARG A 735 30.36 4.47 3.55
C ARG A 735 29.34 5.62 3.55
N ALA A 736 28.32 5.54 4.39
CA ALA A 736 27.33 6.59 4.61
C ALA A 736 28.00 7.91 5.02
N VAL A 737 28.89 7.90 6.03
CA VAL A 737 29.61 9.10 6.47
C VAL A 737 30.53 9.66 5.38
N THR A 738 31.19 8.80 4.61
CA THR A 738 31.98 9.22 3.44
C THR A 738 31.12 10.00 2.44
N LEU A 739 29.89 9.54 2.16
CA LEU A 739 28.94 10.25 1.30
C LEU A 739 28.42 11.54 1.94
N MET A 740 28.23 11.57 3.27
CA MET A 740 27.83 12.79 4.00
C MET A 740 28.90 13.89 3.90
N HIS A 741 30.18 13.55 3.98
CA HIS A 741 31.26 14.52 3.74
C HIS A 741 31.29 15.00 2.29
N GLN A 742 31.08 14.10 1.32
CA GLN A 742 30.97 14.48 -0.09
C GLN A 742 29.80 15.43 -0.36
N ALA A 743 28.71 15.34 0.42
CA ALA A 743 27.57 16.26 0.33
C ALA A 743 27.86 17.67 0.88
N GLY A 744 28.91 17.80 1.70
CA GLY A 744 29.33 19.07 2.31
C GLY A 744 29.26 19.12 3.83
N ILE A 745 29.01 18.00 4.54
CA ILE A 745 29.16 17.98 6.00
C ILE A 745 30.64 18.12 6.35
N PRO A 746 31.06 19.15 7.12
CA PRO A 746 32.47 19.36 7.42
C PRO A 746 33.09 18.15 8.14
N VAL A 747 34.32 17.81 7.75
CA VAL A 747 35.02 16.62 8.25
C VAL A 747 35.34 16.67 9.74
N ASN A 748 35.41 17.87 10.32
CA ASN A 748 35.62 18.06 11.76
C ASN A 748 34.32 18.05 12.56
N VAL A 749 33.15 18.08 11.90
CA VAL A 749 31.83 18.12 12.55
C VAL A 749 31.23 16.73 12.71
N LEU A 750 31.53 15.80 11.80
CA LEU A 750 31.01 14.44 11.82
C LEU A 750 32.16 13.42 11.82
N HIS A 751 32.19 12.55 12.81
CA HIS A 751 33.18 11.49 12.95
C HIS A 751 32.49 10.12 13.04
N CYS A 752 33.13 9.07 12.54
CA CYS A 752 32.63 7.69 12.62
C CYS A 752 33.63 6.83 13.39
N LEU A 753 33.18 6.17 14.45
CA LEU A 753 34.00 5.32 15.31
C LEU A 753 33.44 3.88 15.33
N PRO A 754 33.70 3.06 14.30
CA PRO A 754 33.34 1.65 14.31
C PRO A 754 34.20 0.93 15.36
N GLY A 755 33.57 0.12 16.21
CA GLY A 755 34.29 -0.62 17.26
C GLY A 755 33.34 -1.39 18.18
N PRO A 756 33.85 -2.35 18.96
CA PRO A 756 33.04 -3.11 19.91
C PRO A 756 32.39 -2.20 20.96
N GLY A 757 31.08 -2.37 21.19
CA GLY A 757 30.32 -1.50 22.09
C GLY A 757 30.84 -1.50 23.53
N ALA A 758 31.27 -2.67 24.01
CA ALA A 758 31.81 -2.86 25.35
C ALA A 758 33.16 -2.14 25.57
N GLU A 759 33.93 -1.90 24.51
CA GLU A 759 35.26 -1.30 24.60
C GLU A 759 35.21 0.24 24.50
N ILE A 760 34.56 0.76 23.46
CA ILE A 760 34.55 2.22 23.20
C ILE A 760 33.32 2.94 23.78
N GLY A 761 32.23 2.21 24.06
CA GLY A 761 30.98 2.79 24.58
C GLY A 761 31.18 3.50 25.92
N PRO A 762 31.78 2.87 26.95
CA PRO A 762 32.01 3.52 28.24
C PRO A 762 32.89 4.77 28.15
N LEU A 763 33.92 4.75 27.29
CA LEU A 763 34.80 5.90 27.04
C LEU A 763 34.02 7.09 26.48
N LEU A 764 33.09 6.84 25.57
CA LEU A 764 32.27 7.88 24.95
C LEU A 764 31.18 8.41 25.88
N VAL A 765 30.48 7.53 26.61
CA VAL A 765 29.35 7.90 27.47
C VAL A 765 29.82 8.74 28.66
N SER A 766 30.97 8.41 29.25
CA SER A 766 31.51 9.10 30.43
C SER A 766 32.19 10.44 30.13
N ASP A 767 32.49 10.75 28.86
CA ASP A 767 33.25 11.95 28.50
C ASP A 767 32.45 13.25 28.71
N PRO A 768 33.01 14.27 29.38
CA PRO A 768 32.31 15.51 29.70
C PRO A 768 31.93 16.36 28.49
N ARG A 769 32.57 16.19 27.32
CA ARG A 769 32.29 16.96 26.10
C ARG A 769 31.01 16.52 25.38
N ILE A 770 30.53 15.31 25.66
CA ILE A 770 29.25 14.84 25.11
C ILE A 770 28.11 15.62 25.74
N SER A 771 27.32 16.29 24.91
CA SER A 771 26.20 17.16 25.26
C SER A 771 24.82 16.52 25.07
N GLY A 772 24.80 15.24 24.68
CA GLY A 772 23.59 14.43 24.50
C GLY A 772 23.89 13.11 23.82
N VAL A 773 23.02 12.12 24.03
CA VAL A 773 23.13 10.79 23.42
C VAL A 773 21.84 10.45 22.68
N ALA A 774 21.96 10.03 21.42
CA ALA A 774 20.90 9.37 20.68
C ALA A 774 21.27 7.90 20.50
N PHE A 775 20.53 7.01 21.13
CA PHE A 775 20.75 5.57 21.17
C PHE A 775 19.55 4.83 20.60
N THR A 776 19.83 3.80 19.81
CA THR A 776 18.83 2.80 19.44
C THR A 776 19.42 1.41 19.55
N GLY A 777 18.77 0.53 20.32
CA GLY A 777 19.27 -0.81 20.64
C GLY A 777 18.50 -1.47 21.77
N SER A 778 19.15 -2.34 22.54
CA SER A 778 18.46 -3.10 23.60
C SER A 778 18.14 -2.24 24.84
N ASN A 779 17.13 -2.67 25.61
CA ASN A 779 16.78 -2.06 26.88
C ASN A 779 17.90 -2.12 27.91
N GLU A 780 18.65 -3.22 27.93
CA GLU A 780 19.80 -3.40 28.82
C GLU A 780 20.88 -2.34 28.54
N THR A 781 21.26 -2.16 27.27
CA THR A 781 22.26 -1.17 26.89
C THR A 781 21.76 0.25 27.12
N ALA A 782 20.49 0.56 26.84
CA ALA A 782 19.92 1.87 27.15
C ALA A 782 20.00 2.21 28.65
N ARG A 783 19.73 1.22 29.51
CA ARG A 783 19.85 1.38 30.97
C ARG A 783 21.28 1.66 31.40
N LEU A 784 22.25 0.92 30.85
CA LEU A 784 23.68 1.13 31.13
C LEU A 784 24.15 2.53 30.70
N ILE A 785 23.75 2.98 29.50
CA ILE A 785 24.04 4.34 29.03
C ILE A 785 23.43 5.37 29.98
N ASN A 786 22.16 5.21 30.37
CA ASN A 786 21.50 6.13 31.28
C ASN A 786 22.18 6.22 32.64
N GLN A 787 22.63 5.09 33.19
CA GLN A 787 23.40 5.04 34.44
C GLN A 787 24.74 5.76 34.29
N GLY A 788 25.50 5.46 33.23
CA GLY A 788 26.78 6.12 32.98
C GLY A 788 26.65 7.64 32.77
N LEU A 789 25.56 8.10 32.13
CA LEU A 789 25.28 9.53 32.01
C LEU A 789 24.92 10.18 33.35
N ALA A 790 24.19 9.48 34.21
CA ALA A 790 23.80 9.96 35.53
C ALA A 790 24.97 10.02 36.53
N GLU A 791 26.00 9.19 36.33
CA GLU A 791 27.23 9.17 37.15
C GLU A 791 28.20 10.32 36.83
N ARG A 792 28.01 11.03 35.70
CA ARG A 792 28.89 12.14 35.30
C ARG A 792 28.78 13.32 36.24
N GLU A 793 29.92 13.91 36.56
CA GLU A 793 29.98 15.26 37.13
C GLU A 793 29.77 16.29 36.00
N GLY A 794 28.72 17.11 36.09
CA GLY A 794 28.43 18.17 35.09
C GLY A 794 26.95 18.31 34.72
N PRO A 795 26.64 18.90 33.56
CA PRO A 795 25.27 19.07 33.09
C PRO A 795 24.55 17.73 32.87
N ILE A 796 23.28 17.67 33.25
CA ILE A 796 22.40 16.55 32.89
C ILE A 796 22.09 16.65 31.40
N VAL A 797 22.65 15.73 30.61
CA VAL A 797 22.48 15.71 29.16
C VAL A 797 21.26 14.90 28.73
N PRO A 798 20.60 15.24 27.61
CA PRO A 798 19.49 14.46 27.08
C PRO A 798 19.95 13.08 26.60
N LEU A 799 19.19 12.05 26.98
CA LEU A 799 19.21 10.74 26.36
C LEU A 799 17.94 10.57 25.52
N ILE A 800 18.12 10.21 24.26
CA ILE A 800 17.06 9.67 23.38
C ILE A 800 17.37 8.19 23.25
N ALA A 801 16.57 7.33 23.87
CA ALA A 801 16.74 5.89 23.78
C ALA A 801 15.48 5.28 23.14
N GLU A 802 15.63 4.73 21.95
CA GLU A 802 14.59 3.93 21.28
C GLU A 802 14.97 2.45 21.41
N THR A 803 14.08 1.63 21.97
CA THR A 803 14.39 0.24 22.35
C THR A 803 13.38 -0.75 21.79
N GLY A 804 13.46 -2.00 22.23
CA GLY A 804 12.66 -3.13 21.73
C GLY A 804 11.18 -3.11 22.13
N GLY A 805 10.44 -4.14 21.70
CA GLY A 805 9.01 -4.26 21.99
C GLY A 805 8.49 -5.70 21.93
N ILE A 806 7.58 -6.05 22.84
CA ILE A 806 6.68 -7.20 22.68
C ILE A 806 5.44 -6.70 21.94
N ASN A 807 5.56 -6.60 20.61
CA ASN A 807 4.49 -6.02 19.79
C ASN A 807 3.36 -7.03 19.58
N ALA A 808 2.13 -6.59 19.80
CA ALA A 808 0.95 -7.42 19.69
C ALA A 808 0.12 -7.10 18.43
N MET A 809 -0.62 -8.09 17.92
CA MET A 809 -1.68 -7.90 16.93
C MET A 809 -2.98 -8.51 17.43
N ILE A 810 -4.03 -7.70 17.56
CA ILE A 810 -5.36 -8.15 17.94
C ILE A 810 -6.20 -8.39 16.68
N VAL A 811 -6.70 -9.62 16.52
CA VAL A 811 -7.53 -10.02 15.39
C VAL A 811 -8.88 -10.50 15.91
N ASP A 812 -9.95 -9.81 15.50
CA ASP A 812 -11.32 -10.18 15.83
C ASP A 812 -11.99 -11.00 14.70
N SER A 813 -13.17 -11.54 15.00
CA SER A 813 -13.91 -12.41 14.09
C SER A 813 -14.49 -11.73 12.84
N THR A 814 -14.34 -10.41 12.71
CA THR A 814 -14.79 -9.64 11.53
C THR A 814 -13.70 -9.46 10.49
N ALA A 815 -12.44 -9.75 10.84
CA ALA A 815 -11.30 -9.55 9.98
C ALA A 815 -11.28 -10.50 8.76
N LEU A 816 -10.75 -10.01 7.63
CA LEU A 816 -10.54 -10.82 6.44
C LEU A 816 -9.28 -11.69 6.60
N HIS A 817 -9.44 -13.01 6.67
CA HIS A 817 -8.32 -13.93 6.94
C HIS A 817 -7.17 -13.79 5.93
N GLU A 818 -7.48 -13.66 4.65
CA GLU A 818 -6.49 -13.56 3.57
C GLU A 818 -5.61 -12.32 3.72
N GLN A 819 -6.18 -11.20 4.20
CA GLN A 819 -5.43 -9.99 4.47
C GLN A 819 -4.61 -10.14 5.77
N VAL A 820 -5.25 -10.60 6.84
CA VAL A 820 -4.63 -10.79 8.16
C VAL A 820 -3.40 -11.69 8.04
N VAL A 821 -3.49 -12.81 7.31
CA VAL A 821 -2.37 -13.75 7.15
C VAL A 821 -1.18 -13.07 6.45
N MET A 822 -1.42 -12.28 5.41
CA MET A 822 -0.33 -11.56 4.72
C MET A 822 0.30 -10.50 5.62
N ASP A 823 -0.51 -9.78 6.40
CA ASP A 823 -0.04 -8.76 7.33
C ASP A 823 0.73 -9.38 8.51
N ILE A 824 0.31 -10.57 9.00
CA ILE A 824 1.06 -11.36 9.98
C ILE A 824 2.41 -11.78 9.42
N VAL A 825 2.43 -12.40 8.22
CA VAL A 825 3.68 -12.87 7.60
C VAL A 825 4.67 -11.73 7.42
N ARG A 826 4.20 -10.59 6.89
CA ARG A 826 5.00 -9.37 6.74
C ARG A 826 5.53 -8.84 8.06
N SER A 827 4.69 -8.84 9.10
CA SER A 827 5.05 -8.24 10.38
C SER A 827 5.95 -9.14 11.23
N ALA A 828 5.81 -10.46 11.15
CA ALA A 828 6.50 -11.40 12.04
C ALA A 828 7.80 -11.98 11.42
N PHE A 829 7.83 -12.25 10.12
CA PHE A 829 8.86 -13.11 9.53
C PHE A 829 9.80 -12.41 8.55
N LEU A 830 9.34 -11.37 7.84
CA LEU A 830 10.23 -10.64 6.92
C LEU A 830 11.39 -9.98 7.68
N SER A 831 12.52 -9.80 6.99
CA SER A 831 13.80 -9.43 7.60
C SER A 831 14.22 -10.38 8.75
N ALA A 832 13.81 -11.66 8.67
CA ALA A 832 13.97 -12.66 9.74
C ALA A 832 13.40 -12.20 11.09
N GLY A 833 12.33 -11.40 11.09
CA GLY A 833 11.76 -10.83 12.32
C GLY A 833 12.70 -9.88 13.08
N GLN A 834 13.79 -9.42 12.46
CA GLN A 834 14.80 -8.54 13.07
C GLN A 834 14.41 -7.06 12.97
N ARG A 835 13.14 -6.74 13.19
CA ARG A 835 12.63 -5.37 13.27
C ARG A 835 12.15 -5.13 14.69
N CYS A 836 12.46 -3.97 15.28
CA CYS A 836 11.89 -3.59 16.58
C CYS A 836 10.36 -3.54 16.52
N SER A 837 9.79 -3.23 15.35
CA SER A 837 8.34 -3.20 15.10
C SER A 837 7.72 -4.57 14.78
N ALA A 838 8.50 -5.66 14.72
CA ALA A 838 8.01 -6.96 14.28
C ALA A 838 6.96 -7.52 15.24
N LEU A 839 5.96 -8.19 14.69
CA LEU A 839 4.89 -8.85 15.45
C LEU A 839 5.47 -10.02 16.25
N ARG A 840 5.33 -9.96 17.59
CA ARG A 840 5.79 -11.00 18.52
C ARG A 840 4.65 -11.84 19.07
N LEU A 841 3.49 -11.20 19.29
CA LEU A 841 2.33 -11.78 19.95
C LEU A 841 1.05 -11.57 19.14
N LEU A 842 0.52 -12.63 18.55
CA LEU A 842 -0.75 -12.63 17.85
C LEU A 842 -1.89 -13.03 18.82
N CYS A 843 -2.84 -12.13 19.02
CA CYS A 843 -4.01 -12.32 19.87
C CYS A 843 -5.25 -12.54 19.00
N VAL A 844 -5.67 -13.81 18.84
CA VAL A 844 -6.77 -14.17 17.93
C VAL A 844 -8.05 -14.48 18.70
N GLN A 845 -9.18 -13.95 18.25
CA GLN A 845 -10.47 -14.33 18.83
C GLN A 845 -10.72 -15.84 18.63
N ALA A 846 -11.13 -16.53 19.70
CA ALA A 846 -11.23 -17.99 19.74
C ALA A 846 -12.11 -18.58 18.62
N ASP A 847 -13.11 -17.83 18.14
CA ASP A 847 -14.06 -18.29 17.11
C ASP A 847 -13.41 -18.47 15.72
N ILE A 848 -12.30 -17.80 15.42
CA ILE A 848 -11.66 -17.81 14.10
C ILE A 848 -10.24 -18.41 14.09
N VAL A 849 -9.71 -18.78 15.25
CA VAL A 849 -8.31 -19.22 15.38
C VAL A 849 -7.97 -20.42 14.48
N LYS A 850 -8.86 -21.42 14.38
CA LYS A 850 -8.59 -22.63 13.59
C LYS A 850 -8.43 -22.35 12.09
N PRO A 851 -9.40 -21.73 11.39
CA PRO A 851 -9.26 -21.41 9.97
C PRO A 851 -8.11 -20.42 9.70
N LEU A 852 -7.93 -19.42 10.57
CA LEU A 852 -6.84 -18.45 10.42
C LEU A 852 -5.47 -19.13 10.51
N LEU A 853 -5.24 -19.95 11.54
CA LEU A 853 -3.97 -20.66 11.71
C LEU A 853 -3.72 -21.66 10.60
N LYS A 854 -4.75 -22.32 10.06
CA LYS A 854 -4.58 -23.21 8.90
C LYS A 854 -4.00 -22.45 7.70
N MET A 855 -4.59 -21.30 7.36
CA MET A 855 -4.11 -20.47 6.24
C MET A 855 -2.72 -19.88 6.51
N LEU A 856 -2.46 -19.44 7.75
CA LEU A 856 -1.16 -18.93 8.16
C LEU A 856 -0.05 -19.97 7.98
N LYS A 857 -0.27 -21.22 8.39
CA LYS A 857 0.71 -22.31 8.23
C LYS A 857 1.04 -22.56 6.76
N GLY A 858 0.03 -22.65 5.89
CA GLY A 858 0.28 -22.83 4.45
C GLY A 858 0.97 -21.63 3.78
N ALA A 859 0.72 -20.41 4.27
CA ALA A 859 1.46 -19.23 3.84
C ALA A 859 2.92 -19.26 4.32
N MET A 860 3.18 -19.71 5.56
CA MET A 860 4.53 -19.93 6.09
C MET A 860 5.30 -20.95 5.25
N ASP A 861 4.67 -22.05 4.84
CA ASP A 861 5.28 -23.09 3.98
C ASP A 861 5.69 -22.58 2.60
N SER A 862 5.17 -21.42 2.21
CA SER A 862 5.44 -20.82 0.91
C SER A 862 6.53 -19.77 0.94
N LEU A 863 7.07 -19.43 2.12
CA LEU A 863 8.20 -18.52 2.28
C LEU A 863 9.49 -19.18 1.78
N VAL A 864 10.31 -18.39 1.11
CA VAL A 864 11.66 -18.78 0.69
C VAL A 864 12.66 -18.20 1.67
N VAL A 865 13.24 -19.10 2.48
CA VAL A 865 14.36 -18.78 3.38
C VAL A 865 15.67 -19.10 2.66
N GLY A 866 16.58 -18.12 2.54
CA GLY A 866 17.84 -18.35 1.83
C GLY A 866 18.69 -17.10 1.60
N ASP A 867 19.61 -17.17 0.63
CA ASP A 867 20.55 -16.10 0.34
C ASP A 867 19.82 -14.79 -0.06
N PRO A 868 20.07 -13.67 0.65
CA PRO A 868 19.32 -12.42 0.47
C PRO A 868 19.64 -11.68 -0.82
N ARG A 869 20.64 -12.11 -1.61
CA ARG A 869 20.97 -11.53 -2.92
C ARG A 869 19.92 -11.82 -3.99
N TRP A 870 19.03 -12.78 -3.76
CA TRP A 870 18.01 -13.19 -4.72
C TRP A 870 16.68 -12.51 -4.47
N LEU A 871 16.01 -12.06 -5.54
CA LEU A 871 14.68 -11.45 -5.43
C LEU A 871 13.61 -12.44 -4.92
N VAL A 872 13.82 -13.73 -5.15
CA VAL A 872 12.93 -14.81 -4.70
C VAL A 872 12.95 -15.02 -3.18
N THR A 873 14.00 -14.54 -2.50
CA THR A 873 14.19 -14.75 -1.06
C THR A 873 13.30 -13.78 -0.26
N ASP A 874 12.47 -14.34 0.63
CA ASP A 874 11.61 -13.58 1.54
C ASP A 874 12.30 -13.32 2.88
N VAL A 875 13.01 -14.33 3.38
CA VAL A 875 13.61 -14.34 4.71
C VAL A 875 15.10 -14.64 4.58
N GLY A 876 15.92 -13.63 4.93
CA GLY A 876 17.38 -13.76 4.99
C GLY A 876 17.86 -14.39 6.29
N PRO A 877 19.19 -14.37 6.55
CA PRO A 877 19.77 -14.86 7.79
C PRO A 877 19.48 -13.93 8.98
N VAL A 878 19.69 -14.44 10.19
CA VAL A 878 19.91 -13.63 11.38
C VAL A 878 21.35 -13.10 11.40
N ILE A 879 21.59 -12.02 12.14
CA ILE A 879 22.80 -11.20 11.97
C ILE A 879 24.12 -11.91 12.32
N ASP A 880 24.13 -12.81 13.31
CA ASP A 880 25.33 -13.49 13.78
C ASP A 880 25.01 -14.81 14.50
N ALA A 881 26.07 -15.55 14.86
CA ALA A 881 25.96 -16.83 15.56
C ALA A 881 25.31 -16.70 16.95
N GLU A 882 25.60 -15.63 17.70
CA GLU A 882 25.03 -15.41 19.03
C GLU A 882 23.50 -15.19 18.95
N ALA A 883 23.04 -14.43 17.94
CA ALA A 883 21.62 -14.29 17.67
C ALA A 883 20.96 -15.63 17.33
N LEU A 884 21.60 -16.45 16.48
CA LEU A 884 21.10 -17.78 16.14
C LEU A 884 21.01 -18.70 17.36
N GLU A 885 22.06 -18.75 18.20
CA GLU A 885 22.12 -19.58 19.40
C GLU A 885 21.00 -19.21 20.39
N ARG A 886 20.78 -17.92 20.64
CA ARG A 886 19.66 -17.47 21.50
C ARG A 886 18.30 -17.87 20.95
N LEU A 887 18.14 -17.78 19.63
CA LEU A 887 16.90 -18.14 18.96
C LEU A 887 16.65 -19.65 19.03
N GLU A 888 17.67 -20.47 18.76
CA GLU A 888 17.54 -21.93 18.88
C GLU A 888 17.30 -22.37 20.33
N ALA A 889 17.90 -21.70 21.33
CA ALA A 889 17.60 -21.97 22.74
C ALA A 889 16.13 -21.67 23.10
N HIS A 890 15.55 -20.58 22.58
CA HIS A 890 14.13 -20.29 22.75
C HIS A 890 13.26 -21.32 22.04
N HIS A 891 13.64 -21.73 20.81
CA HIS A 891 12.95 -22.77 20.07
C HIS A 891 12.91 -24.09 20.84
N GLN A 892 14.06 -24.56 21.35
CA GLN A 892 14.17 -25.76 22.16
C GLN A 892 13.28 -25.67 23.41
N THR A 893 13.29 -24.53 24.10
CA THR A 893 12.41 -24.30 25.26
C THR A 893 10.93 -24.43 24.86
N MET A 894 10.51 -23.86 23.73
CA MET A 894 9.13 -23.97 23.26
C MET A 894 8.77 -25.39 22.82
N GLU A 895 9.72 -26.15 22.27
CA GLU A 895 9.55 -27.55 21.89
C GLU A 895 9.37 -28.45 23.12
N GLU A 896 10.23 -28.31 24.12
CA GLU A 896 10.16 -29.06 25.39
C GLU A 896 8.83 -28.82 26.12
N HIS A 897 8.27 -27.62 26.03
CA HIS A 897 6.95 -27.28 26.58
C HIS A 897 5.76 -27.66 25.66
N GLY A 898 6.00 -28.30 24.50
CA GLY A 898 4.94 -28.70 23.57
C GLY A 898 4.17 -27.51 22.96
N ARG A 899 4.84 -26.38 22.75
CA ARG A 899 4.24 -25.13 22.26
C ARG A 899 4.32 -24.95 20.75
N VAL A 900 5.14 -25.73 20.04
CA VAL A 900 5.35 -25.58 18.59
C VAL A 900 4.08 -25.92 17.82
N LEU A 901 3.57 -24.96 17.05
CA LEU A 901 2.41 -25.15 16.17
C LEU A 901 2.81 -25.42 14.73
N HIS A 902 3.89 -24.78 14.26
CA HIS A 902 4.39 -24.89 12.88
C HIS A 902 5.80 -24.33 12.75
N ARG A 903 6.57 -24.85 11.80
CA ARG A 903 7.89 -24.34 11.42
C ARG A 903 7.99 -24.39 9.90
N ALA A 904 8.32 -23.26 9.28
CA ALA A 904 8.49 -23.18 7.83
C ALA A 904 9.73 -23.96 7.37
N PRO A 905 9.78 -24.43 6.11
CA PRO A 905 10.94 -25.12 5.57
C PRO A 905 12.14 -24.18 5.42
N LEU A 906 13.34 -24.68 5.71
CA LEU A 906 14.61 -24.04 5.36
C LEU A 906 15.04 -24.46 3.96
N GLY A 907 15.61 -23.52 3.19
CA GLY A 907 16.23 -23.83 1.90
C GLY A 907 17.54 -24.61 2.07
N GLY A 908 17.93 -25.40 1.06
CA GLY A 908 19.11 -26.27 1.12
C GLY A 908 20.46 -25.55 1.32
N ASP A 909 20.56 -24.27 0.94
CA ASP A 909 21.79 -23.49 1.08
C ASP A 909 21.93 -22.80 2.45
N CYS A 910 20.94 -22.96 3.36
CA CYS A 910 20.93 -22.29 4.66
C CYS A 910 22.02 -22.79 5.63
N GLU A 911 22.62 -23.95 5.39
CA GLU A 911 23.69 -24.50 6.24
C GLU A 911 24.98 -23.66 6.23
N GLN A 912 25.14 -22.78 5.25
CA GLN A 912 26.36 -21.98 5.06
C GLN A 912 26.38 -20.68 5.89
N GLY A 913 25.24 -20.27 6.45
CA GLY A 913 25.08 -19.02 7.18
C GLY A 913 24.25 -19.17 8.45
N PHE A 914 23.83 -18.05 9.03
CA PHE A 914 23.09 -18.03 10.28
C PHE A 914 21.58 -17.91 10.00
N PHE A 915 20.91 -19.02 9.70
CA PHE A 915 19.49 -18.99 9.34
C PHE A 915 18.59 -19.57 10.44
N MET A 916 17.47 -18.89 10.71
CA MET A 916 16.41 -19.39 11.58
C MET A 916 15.10 -19.50 10.82
N ALA A 917 14.45 -20.67 10.95
CA ALA A 917 13.18 -20.92 10.30
C ALA A 917 12.05 -20.09 10.92
N PRO A 918 11.17 -19.45 10.10
CA PRO A 918 9.93 -18.87 10.58
C PRO A 918 9.11 -19.88 11.39
N SER A 919 8.84 -19.55 12.65
CA SER A 919 8.28 -20.50 13.63
C SER A 919 7.07 -19.91 14.35
N LEU A 920 6.06 -20.76 14.59
CA LEU A 920 4.79 -20.41 15.20
C LEU A 920 4.58 -21.22 16.48
N TYR A 921 4.27 -20.54 17.57
CA TYR A 921 4.12 -21.13 18.90
C TYR A 921 2.78 -20.77 19.53
N ARG A 922 2.22 -21.67 20.36
CA ARG A 922 1.04 -21.43 21.19
C ARG A 922 1.47 -21.09 22.61
N LEU A 923 0.91 -20.05 23.19
CA LEU A 923 1.00 -19.77 24.63
C LEU A 923 -0.38 -19.98 25.29
N GLU A 924 -0.42 -20.28 26.58
CA GLU A 924 -1.68 -20.29 27.35
C GLU A 924 -2.07 -18.88 27.79
N SER A 925 -1.07 -18.03 28.01
CA SER A 925 -1.22 -16.67 28.49
C SER A 925 -0.16 -15.75 27.89
N ILE A 926 -0.44 -14.45 27.82
CA ILE A 926 0.53 -13.50 27.23
C ILE A 926 1.73 -13.26 28.15
N GLU A 927 1.56 -13.50 29.45
CA GLU A 927 2.56 -13.32 30.50
C GLU A 927 3.70 -14.35 30.42
N GLU A 928 3.53 -15.43 29.64
CA GLU A 928 4.60 -16.38 29.33
C GLU A 928 5.73 -15.73 28.51
N LEU A 929 5.44 -14.65 27.76
CA LEU A 929 6.44 -13.94 26.97
C LEU A 929 7.00 -12.76 27.78
N MET A 930 8.01 -13.02 28.61
CA MET A 930 8.59 -12.03 29.52
C MET A 930 9.61 -11.07 28.89
N ALA A 931 10.16 -11.43 27.72
CA ALA A 931 11.19 -10.66 27.04
C ALA A 931 10.99 -10.68 25.52
N GLU A 932 11.61 -9.72 24.83
CA GLU A 932 11.63 -9.71 23.38
C GLU A 932 12.50 -10.85 22.83
N VAL A 933 11.93 -11.61 21.89
CA VAL A 933 12.65 -12.62 21.12
C VAL A 933 12.90 -12.07 19.71
N PHE A 934 14.14 -11.63 19.45
CA PHE A 934 14.49 -10.83 18.27
C PHE A 934 14.77 -11.69 17.02
N GLY A 935 13.77 -12.43 16.54
CA GLY A 935 13.88 -13.30 15.38
C GLY A 935 12.52 -13.67 14.78
N PRO A 936 12.45 -14.61 13.81
CA PRO A 936 11.24 -14.93 13.06
C PRO A 936 10.34 -15.90 13.85
N MET A 937 9.94 -15.49 15.06
CA MET A 937 9.22 -16.31 16.04
C MET A 937 7.92 -15.63 16.47
N LEU A 938 6.80 -16.23 16.07
CA LEU A 938 5.47 -15.72 16.36
C LEU A 938 4.78 -16.54 17.45
N HIS A 939 4.31 -15.87 18.49
CA HIS A 939 3.55 -16.49 19.58
C HIS A 939 2.06 -16.18 19.42
N VAL A 940 1.20 -17.16 19.67
CA VAL A 940 -0.25 -17.03 19.51
C VAL A 940 -0.95 -17.30 20.83
N VAL A 941 -1.86 -16.41 21.20
CA VAL A 941 -2.82 -16.59 22.29
C VAL A 941 -4.23 -16.42 21.75
N THR A 942 -5.20 -17.01 22.45
CA THR A 942 -6.63 -16.85 22.11
C THR A 942 -7.36 -16.06 23.18
N TRP A 943 -8.38 -15.31 22.77
CA TRP A 943 -9.23 -14.52 23.67
C TRP A 943 -10.70 -14.63 23.28
N ARG A 944 -11.62 -14.37 24.21
CA ARG A 944 -13.07 -14.35 23.94
C ARG A 944 -13.55 -12.92 23.71
N ALA A 945 -14.54 -12.71 22.84
CA ALA A 945 -15.07 -11.39 22.48
C ALA A 945 -15.33 -10.40 23.65
N ARG A 946 -15.74 -10.93 24.82
CA ARG A 946 -16.01 -10.14 26.04
C ARG A 946 -14.77 -9.72 26.85
N GLU A 947 -13.59 -10.21 26.49
CA GLU A 947 -12.33 -10.04 27.22
C GLU A 947 -11.41 -9.00 26.58
N LEU A 948 -11.84 -8.34 25.51
CA LEU A 948 -11.03 -7.38 24.76
C LEU A 948 -10.35 -6.34 25.65
N ASP A 949 -11.11 -5.67 26.52
CA ASP A 949 -10.56 -4.61 27.37
C ASP A 949 -9.48 -5.15 28.31
N SER A 950 -9.73 -6.33 28.90
CA SER A 950 -8.76 -7.02 29.76
C SER A 950 -7.54 -7.51 28.97
N LEU A 951 -7.71 -7.91 27.71
CA LEU A 951 -6.60 -8.27 26.84
C LEU A 951 -5.69 -7.06 26.58
N VAL A 952 -6.26 -5.89 26.28
CA VAL A 952 -5.50 -4.66 26.07
C VAL A 952 -4.78 -4.23 27.36
N ASP A 953 -5.43 -4.36 28.52
CA ASP A 953 -4.79 -4.09 29.81
C ASP A 953 -3.58 -4.99 30.03
N ARG A 954 -3.73 -6.30 29.82
CA ARG A 954 -2.62 -7.25 29.98
C ARG A 954 -1.48 -6.95 29.00
N ILE A 955 -1.78 -6.55 27.76
CA ILE A 955 -0.75 -6.13 26.79
C ILE A 955 0.02 -4.92 27.33
N ASN A 956 -0.68 -3.93 27.90
CA ASN A 956 -0.03 -2.77 28.52
C ASN A 956 0.83 -3.17 29.74
N ASP A 957 0.40 -4.18 30.51
CA ASP A 957 1.10 -4.66 31.70
C ASP A 957 2.43 -5.35 31.40
N LEU A 958 2.68 -5.76 30.14
CA LEU A 958 4.01 -6.20 29.70
C LEU A 958 5.06 -5.07 29.77
N GLY A 959 4.63 -3.81 29.92
CA GLY A 959 5.47 -2.64 30.11
C GLY A 959 6.13 -2.09 28.84
N PHE A 960 6.03 -2.83 27.73
CA PHE A 960 6.40 -2.36 26.39
C PHE A 960 5.28 -1.56 25.73
N GLY A 961 5.63 -0.77 24.72
CA GLY A 961 4.69 0.14 24.07
C GLY A 961 5.15 0.64 22.72
N LEU A 962 5.65 -0.23 21.83
CA LEU A 962 6.17 0.17 20.52
C LEU A 962 5.12 0.11 19.40
N THR A 963 4.75 -1.08 18.91
CA THR A 963 3.72 -1.25 17.88
C THR A 963 2.55 -2.15 18.31
N LEU A 964 1.35 -1.81 17.81
CA LEU A 964 0.12 -2.62 17.96
C LEU A 964 -0.61 -2.74 16.63
N GLY A 965 -0.91 -3.96 16.21
CA GLY A 965 -1.78 -4.25 15.06
C GLY A 965 -3.21 -4.50 15.50
N ILE A 966 -4.19 -4.01 14.72
CA ILE A 966 -5.61 -4.21 14.99
C ILE A 966 -6.30 -4.58 13.68
N HIS A 967 -6.85 -5.78 13.62
CA HIS A 967 -7.67 -6.23 12.51
C HIS A 967 -9.13 -6.37 12.95
N SER A 968 -9.95 -5.44 12.48
CA SER A 968 -11.39 -5.38 12.74
C SER A 968 -12.09 -4.52 11.67
N ARG A 969 -13.32 -4.89 11.32
CA ARG A 969 -14.23 -4.08 10.49
C ARG A 969 -15.20 -3.24 11.34
N ILE A 970 -15.10 -3.32 12.67
CA ILE A 970 -15.89 -2.55 13.62
C ILE A 970 -15.06 -1.33 14.02
N ASP A 971 -15.47 -0.13 13.60
CA ASP A 971 -14.66 1.07 13.78
C ASP A 971 -14.57 1.43 15.27
N ALA A 972 -15.69 1.33 16.00
CA ALA A 972 -15.70 1.50 17.45
C ALA A 972 -14.78 0.52 18.20
N HIS A 973 -14.52 -0.67 17.65
CA HIS A 973 -13.59 -1.63 18.25
C HIS A 973 -12.15 -1.12 18.10
N ALA A 974 -11.75 -0.76 16.87
CA ALA A 974 -10.42 -0.20 16.64
C ALA A 974 -10.19 1.09 17.46
N GLU A 975 -11.18 1.97 17.55
CA GLU A 975 -11.13 3.16 18.40
C GLU A 975 -11.02 2.83 19.90
N ALA A 976 -11.80 1.88 20.40
CA ALA A 976 -11.75 1.49 21.82
C ALA A 976 -10.38 0.93 22.19
N VAL A 977 -9.82 0.07 21.34
CA VAL A 977 -8.47 -0.50 21.54
C VAL A 977 -7.42 0.61 21.47
N THR A 978 -7.44 1.46 20.45
CA THR A 978 -6.45 2.56 20.31
C THR A 978 -6.52 3.58 21.44
N ARG A 979 -7.71 3.88 21.99
CA ARG A 979 -7.86 4.76 23.17
C ARG A 979 -7.32 4.14 24.46
N ARG A 980 -7.32 2.81 24.56
CA ARG A 980 -6.94 2.08 25.78
C ARG A 980 -5.47 1.60 25.76
N ALA A 981 -4.94 1.30 24.58
CA ALA A 981 -3.58 0.83 24.40
C ALA A 981 -2.56 1.92 24.71
N ARG A 982 -1.47 1.53 25.39
CA ARG A 982 -0.31 2.36 25.71
C ARG A 982 0.83 2.03 24.76
N VAL A 983 0.69 2.46 23.52
CA VAL A 983 1.62 2.14 22.43
C VAL A 983 1.94 3.37 21.61
N GLY A 984 3.17 3.44 21.12
CA GLY A 984 3.62 4.52 20.27
C GLY A 984 2.96 4.52 18.90
N ASN A 985 2.80 3.35 18.26
CA ASN A 985 2.32 3.24 16.89
C ASN A 985 1.26 2.15 16.75
N ALA A 986 0.01 2.55 16.52
CA ALA A 986 -1.08 1.63 16.22
C ALA A 986 -1.36 1.55 14.70
N TYR A 987 -1.57 0.33 14.20
CA TYR A 987 -1.81 0.03 12.80
C TYR A 987 -3.14 -0.72 12.66
N VAL A 988 -4.10 -0.13 11.94
CA VAL A 988 -5.45 -0.72 11.76
C VAL A 988 -5.59 -1.28 10.36
N ASN A 989 -5.96 -2.55 10.25
CA ASN A 989 -6.21 -3.27 8.99
C ASN A 989 -5.03 -3.21 8.00
N ARG A 990 -3.81 -3.38 8.51
CA ARG A 990 -2.56 -3.48 7.73
C ARG A 990 -1.44 -4.08 8.59
N ASP A 991 -0.32 -4.41 7.96
CA ASP A 991 0.95 -4.73 8.63
C ASP A 991 1.43 -3.65 9.64
N MET A 992 2.27 -4.07 10.58
CA MET A 992 2.78 -3.26 11.70
C MET A 992 4.20 -2.72 11.49
N VAL A 993 4.75 -2.88 10.28
CA VAL A 993 6.15 -2.61 9.95
C VAL A 993 6.27 -1.53 8.87
N GLY A 994 7.48 -1.00 8.68
CA GLY A 994 7.74 -0.02 7.61
C GLY A 994 7.09 1.34 7.86
N ALA A 995 7.23 1.86 9.09
CA ALA A 995 6.79 3.21 9.41
C ALA A 995 7.47 4.22 8.47
N VAL A 996 6.69 5.13 7.88
CA VAL A 996 7.20 6.09 6.91
C VAL A 996 7.52 7.42 7.59
N VAL A 997 8.74 7.90 7.44
CA VAL A 997 9.24 9.18 7.99
C VAL A 997 8.30 10.34 7.62
N GLY A 998 7.84 11.09 8.62
CA GLY A 998 6.93 12.22 8.45
C GLY A 998 5.46 11.84 8.24
N THR A 999 5.13 10.55 8.12
CA THR A 999 3.76 10.05 7.96
C THR A 999 3.32 9.23 9.17
N GLN A 1000 4.14 8.26 9.60
CA GLN A 1000 4.00 7.54 10.86
C GLN A 1000 5.25 7.78 11.72
N PRO A 1001 5.39 8.95 12.38
CA PRO A 1001 6.47 9.17 13.34
C PRO A 1001 6.63 7.96 14.27
N PHE A 1002 7.84 7.42 14.33
CA PHE A 1002 8.08 6.11 14.91
C PHE A 1002 8.82 6.22 16.24
N GLY A 1003 8.38 5.45 17.23
CA GLY A 1003 9.00 5.36 18.55
C GLY A 1003 8.00 4.94 19.61
N GLY A 1004 8.46 4.33 20.69
CA GLY A 1004 7.61 3.74 21.72
C GLY A 1004 7.39 4.62 22.95
N GLU A 1005 6.73 4.03 23.94
CA GLU A 1005 6.70 4.50 25.32
C GLU A 1005 7.00 3.35 26.30
N GLY A 1006 7.15 3.65 27.59
CA GLY A 1006 7.51 2.64 28.60
C GLY A 1006 8.88 2.02 28.33
N LEU A 1007 8.96 0.69 28.35
CA LEU A 1007 10.18 -0.06 28.04
C LEU A 1007 10.57 0.00 26.55
N SER A 1008 9.81 0.68 25.69
CA SER A 1008 10.11 0.77 24.25
C SER A 1008 10.78 2.08 23.83
N GLY A 1009 10.89 3.04 24.74
CA GLY A 1009 11.72 4.21 24.49
C GLY A 1009 11.32 5.45 25.27
N THR A 1010 12.17 6.46 25.18
CA THR A 1010 11.99 7.76 25.85
C THR A 1010 11.24 8.76 24.97
N GLY A 1011 11.22 8.54 23.66
CA GLY A 1011 10.88 9.55 22.69
C GLY A 1011 11.88 10.73 22.68
N PHE A 1012 11.65 11.77 21.89
CA PHE A 1012 10.53 11.90 20.94
C PHE A 1012 10.68 10.98 19.73
N LYS A 1013 9.59 10.79 19.01
CA LYS A 1013 9.52 9.89 17.85
C LYS A 1013 10.43 10.34 16.71
N ALA A 1014 11.26 9.42 16.22
CA ALA A 1014 12.04 9.61 15.00
C ALA A 1014 11.11 9.86 13.81
N GLY A 1015 11.52 10.74 12.89
CA GLY A 1015 10.74 11.14 11.73
C GLY A 1015 9.49 11.93 12.09
N GLY A 1016 9.41 12.41 13.34
CA GLY A 1016 8.31 13.20 13.87
C GLY A 1016 8.63 14.68 14.00
N PRO A 1017 7.58 15.52 14.13
CA PRO A 1017 7.75 16.96 14.13
C PRO A 1017 8.46 17.50 15.37
N HIS A 1018 8.55 16.71 16.44
CA HIS A 1018 9.17 17.09 17.72
C HIS A 1018 10.60 16.60 17.87
N TYR A 1019 11.08 15.68 17.02
CA TYR A 1019 12.37 14.99 17.22
C TYR A 1019 13.54 15.97 17.42
N LEU A 1020 13.67 16.95 16.51
CA LEU A 1020 14.76 17.93 16.53
C LEU A 1020 14.81 18.80 17.80
N LEU A 1021 13.68 18.94 18.52
CA LEU A 1021 13.64 19.73 19.75
C LEU A 1021 14.53 19.12 20.85
N LYS A 1022 14.63 17.79 20.90
CA LYS A 1022 15.44 17.10 21.90
C LYS A 1022 16.95 17.27 21.65
N PHE A 1023 17.33 17.58 20.40
CA PHE A 1023 18.70 17.90 20.00
C PHE A 1023 19.07 19.38 20.18
N ALA A 1024 18.12 20.22 20.61
CA ALA A 1024 18.31 21.66 20.72
C ALA A 1024 18.15 22.17 22.15
N THR A 1025 18.70 23.35 22.42
CA THR A 1025 18.46 24.15 23.63
C THR A 1025 17.79 25.47 23.28
N GLU A 1026 16.97 25.98 24.19
CA GLU A 1026 16.22 27.23 24.03
C GLU A 1026 17.05 28.42 24.52
N ARG A 1027 17.02 29.55 23.79
CA ARG A 1027 17.60 30.83 24.21
C ARG A 1027 16.61 31.96 23.95
N VAL A 1028 16.31 32.74 24.99
CA VAL A 1028 15.48 33.95 24.90
C VAL A 1028 16.38 35.18 24.92
N VAL A 1029 16.12 36.11 24.00
CA VAL A 1029 16.69 37.46 24.01
C VAL A 1029 15.57 38.46 24.28
N THR A 1030 15.72 39.22 25.35
CA THR A 1030 14.81 40.31 25.73
C THR A 1030 15.54 41.64 25.55
N VAL A 1031 14.99 42.50 24.69
CA VAL A 1031 15.57 43.82 24.39
C VAL A 1031 14.61 44.90 24.83
N ASN A 1032 15.04 45.74 25.78
CA ASN A 1032 14.36 47.00 26.09
C ASN A 1032 14.56 47.97 24.93
N THR A 1033 13.57 48.07 24.05
CA THR A 1033 13.56 48.98 22.90
C THR A 1033 13.14 50.40 23.25
N ALA A 1034 12.54 50.63 24.44
CA ALA A 1034 12.16 51.96 24.89
C ALA A 1034 13.38 52.89 25.07
N ALA A 1035 14.51 52.34 25.52
CA ALA A 1035 15.76 53.07 25.72
C ALA A 1035 16.34 53.66 24.41
N VAL A 1036 15.89 53.20 23.24
CA VAL A 1036 16.40 53.60 21.92
C VAL A 1036 15.50 54.65 21.24
N GLY A 1037 14.49 55.20 21.93
CA GLY A 1037 13.67 56.31 21.43
C GLY A 1037 12.15 56.20 21.64
N GLY A 1038 11.68 55.30 22.51
CA GLY A 1038 10.24 55.07 22.72
C GLY A 1038 9.56 54.38 21.54
N ASN A 1039 8.38 53.80 21.76
CA ASN A 1039 7.65 53.13 20.69
C ASN A 1039 7.03 54.18 19.74
N ALA A 1040 7.76 54.56 18.69
CA ALA A 1040 7.29 55.51 17.69
C ALA A 1040 5.95 55.10 17.04
N SER A 1041 5.62 53.80 17.01
CA SER A 1041 4.32 53.32 16.52
C SER A 1041 3.15 53.64 17.47
N LEU A 1042 3.41 53.77 18.78
CA LEU A 1042 2.42 54.26 19.75
C LEU A 1042 2.15 55.76 19.61
N PHE A 1043 3.16 56.55 19.24
CA PHE A 1043 3.00 57.98 18.94
C PHE A 1043 2.35 58.22 17.57
N ALA A 1044 2.49 57.29 16.62
CA ALA A 1044 1.91 57.36 15.28
C ALA A 1044 0.48 56.81 15.19
N MET A 1045 -0.04 56.17 16.24
CA MET A 1045 -1.47 55.85 16.36
C MET A 1045 -2.24 57.14 16.66
N ALA A 1046 -2.60 57.88 15.60
CA ALA A 1046 -3.52 59.00 15.71
C ALA A 1046 -4.86 58.53 16.32
N GLU A 1047 -5.37 59.29 17.29
CA GLU A 1047 -6.73 59.14 17.81
C GLU A 1047 -7.73 59.30 16.64
N GLY A 1048 -8.31 58.19 16.19
CA GLY A 1048 -9.25 58.15 15.08
C GLY A 1048 -10.35 57.12 15.32
N ASP A 1049 -11.48 57.63 15.81
CA ASP A 1049 -12.84 57.08 15.90
C ASP A 1049 -13.11 55.77 16.65
N GLY A 1050 -13.53 55.95 17.89
CA GLY A 1050 -14.52 55.06 18.50
C GLY A 1050 -15.84 55.14 17.73
N GLY A 1051 -16.30 53.99 17.21
CA GLY A 1051 -17.56 53.92 16.50
C GLY A 1051 -17.91 52.54 15.96
N GLY A 1052 -18.32 51.63 16.86
CA GLY A 1052 -19.28 50.56 16.54
C GLY A 1052 -18.73 49.21 16.06
N GLY A 1053 -19.25 48.13 16.67
CA GLY A 1053 -19.37 46.82 16.02
C GLY A 1053 -18.59 45.68 16.66
N ALA A 1054 -19.21 45.01 17.62
CA ALA A 1054 -18.84 43.65 18.00
C ALA A 1054 -19.28 42.65 16.92
N SER A 1055 -18.33 42.01 16.24
CA SER A 1055 -18.42 40.69 15.57
C SER A 1055 -17.01 40.41 15.01
N GLY A 1056 -16.27 39.39 15.42
CA GLY A 1056 -16.60 37.98 15.22
C GLY A 1056 -15.98 37.51 13.89
N HIS A 1057 -14.82 36.85 13.99
CA HIS A 1057 -14.14 35.96 13.01
C HIS A 1057 -14.24 36.24 11.49
N ASP A 1058 -13.08 36.50 10.83
CA ASP A 1058 -12.54 35.59 9.81
C ASP A 1058 -11.16 36.04 9.28
N GLY A 1059 -10.17 35.15 9.35
CA GLY A 1059 -8.80 35.36 8.88
C GLY A 1059 -8.58 34.79 7.48
N GLY A 1060 -9.12 35.43 6.45
CA GLY A 1060 -8.81 35.17 5.04
C GLY A 1060 -7.66 36.03 4.54
N ASN A 1061 -6.49 35.43 4.32
CA ASN A 1061 -5.26 36.11 3.92
C ASN A 1061 -5.23 36.39 2.40
N GLY A 1062 -5.59 37.60 1.99
CA GLY A 1062 -5.43 38.11 0.62
C GLY A 1062 -4.27 39.10 0.51
N GLN A 1063 -3.16 38.66 -0.10
CA GLN A 1063 -2.00 39.51 -0.39
C GLN A 1063 -2.33 40.63 -1.40
N LYS A 1064 -2.08 41.89 -1.02
CA LYS A 1064 -1.78 42.98 -1.98
C LYS A 1064 -0.34 43.45 -1.78
N ARG A 1065 0.46 43.30 -2.83
CA ARG A 1065 1.81 43.85 -2.98
C ARG A 1065 1.73 45.38 -3.13
N LEU A 1066 2.63 46.11 -2.46
CA LEU A 1066 2.96 47.51 -2.79
C LEU A 1066 4.39 47.58 -3.34
N PRO A 1067 4.68 48.47 -4.31
CA PRO A 1067 5.94 48.50 -5.06
C PRO A 1067 7.02 49.37 -4.40
N ALA A 1068 8.28 49.03 -4.69
CA ALA A 1068 9.48 49.73 -4.24
C ALA A 1068 9.62 51.15 -4.82
N PRO A 1069 10.25 52.12 -4.11
CA PRO A 1069 10.52 53.43 -4.67
C PRO A 1069 11.87 53.48 -5.38
N GLN A 1070 11.85 54.08 -6.58
CA GLN A 1070 12.99 54.43 -7.42
C GLN A 1070 13.82 55.56 -6.80
N SER A 1071 15.14 55.44 -6.86
CA SER A 1071 16.08 56.51 -6.57
C SER A 1071 16.39 57.32 -7.84
N ALA A 1072 16.13 58.63 -7.80
CA ALA A 1072 16.60 59.59 -8.80
C ALA A 1072 17.60 60.54 -8.15
N GLY A 1073 18.75 60.68 -8.79
CA GLY A 1073 19.94 61.33 -8.26
C GLY A 1073 19.88 62.86 -8.16
N ARG A 1074 20.87 63.40 -7.43
CA ARG A 1074 21.36 64.77 -7.58
C ARG A 1074 22.89 64.77 -7.63
N ARG A 1075 23.40 65.45 -8.65
CA ARG A 1075 24.79 65.84 -8.90
C ARG A 1075 25.15 67.14 -8.15
N ARG A 1076 26.47 67.39 -8.12
CA ARG A 1076 27.27 68.60 -7.80
C ARG A 1076 27.78 68.57 -6.35
N SER A 1077 29.08 68.68 -6.07
CA SER A 1077 30.26 69.13 -6.84
C SER A 1077 31.46 68.23 -6.59
#